data_AF-A0A329XJD1-F1
#
_entry.id   AF-A0A329XJD1-F1
#
_cell.length_a   1.000
_cell.length_b   1.000
_cell.length_c   1.000
_cell.angle_alpha   90.00
_cell.angle_beta   90.00
_cell.angle_gamma   90.00
#
_symmetry.space_group_name_H-M   'P 1'
#
loop_
_entity.id
_entity.type
_entity.pdbx_description
1 polymer ?
#
loop_
_entity_poly.entity_id
_entity_poly.type
_entity_poly.pdbx_seq_one_letter_code
_entity_poly.pdbx_strand_id
1 'polypeptide(L)'
;MMSSFRHDRHDYQCGGIALTTVLVLAMFLIPNAVAQTAATDPLDPVPAANGSYFVESYSTNTTANLAADTNAAVSLLAEFYEVWEPGETPADGTILNESFQQATIAYSENATSERTEEQAVQAYLTDRRNQSYSAIDGLGVDAPLFRQLANAGTSITEDIPADSTTVKYSDTGNSNGAWADTDSDLGAVVALVNAVRGANTSSNPAKLAFRYPRPFRWSTDVRVADVLGGVELASDSLTDGGFPSGHTSAGYMASLALAYAVPEHYAELVANASTIGDYRIISGMHSAGDVIGGRTLGTALAAATLSNEENAGVKEQAVADAATALDATDTMTQDEYESLLAVYTERMTYGLPLTDSTDEPAVVPMGAEVLLETRFPYLSRDQRREVLRTTAIESGHVLLDDSEGWGRLNLLAASGGYGSLDGATVVSLDASAPGYEAADTWRNDIHGAGSLELDGTGRLTLSGDNTFSGGVTVNGGTLVADSMTAVGSGDITVDDGVLSETVDEPVEVTGTVALSDAAELNLSVVAGSATPGSPASTATTSAQSPSLTVTGDMAIDGALVVSGDTTVLAEGGSLLLATVTGSVSGAFDSITVEGVDGSFKMIFSNGQLWLVRVSTTIPPSASSSAATSVAVTDPSAPTDNASPNEATSVVSVGTPVSRPQDLARTGTSVLPELAAAAGLVLIGAVLTTRRRWRHRAC
;
A
#
# COMPACT_ATOMS: atom_id res chain seq x y z
N MET A 1 60.60 19.40 -46.72
CA MET A 1 61.56 18.63 -47.54
C MET A 1 60.83 17.37 -47.99
N MET A 2 60.30 17.31 -49.22
CA MET A 2 60.93 16.65 -50.39
C MET A 2 61.37 15.22 -50.05
N SER A 3 61.00 14.13 -50.75
CA SER A 3 60.49 13.89 -52.11
C SER A 3 60.22 12.35 -52.19
N SER A 4 59.12 11.85 -52.76
CA SER A 4 58.92 11.56 -54.20
C SER A 4 59.21 10.10 -54.63
N PHE A 5 58.16 9.42 -55.15
CA PHE A 5 58.10 8.57 -56.37
C PHE A 5 58.99 7.30 -56.49
N ARG A 6 58.68 6.22 -57.24
CA ARG A 6 57.52 5.69 -58.01
C ARG A 6 57.94 4.28 -58.52
N HIS A 7 56.95 3.47 -58.91
CA HIS A 7 56.95 2.51 -60.05
C HIS A 7 57.86 1.26 -59.99
N ASP A 8 57.55 0.12 -60.60
CA ASP A 8 56.36 -0.45 -61.25
C ASP A 8 56.74 -1.92 -61.59
N ARG A 9 55.71 -2.79 -61.67
CA ARG A 9 55.50 -3.84 -62.71
C ARG A 9 56.16 -5.25 -62.68
N HIS A 10 55.21 -6.18 -62.87
CA HIS A 10 55.15 -7.35 -63.78
C HIS A 10 55.75 -8.70 -63.37
N ASP A 11 54.84 -9.60 -62.95
CA ASP A 11 54.31 -10.74 -63.72
C ASP A 11 55.17 -11.97 -64.11
N TYR A 12 54.65 -13.10 -63.60
CA TYR A 12 54.45 -14.43 -64.19
C TYR A 12 55.58 -15.50 -64.26
N GLN A 13 55.23 -16.63 -63.60
CA GLN A 13 55.26 -18.04 -64.04
C GLN A 13 56.25 -19.04 -63.40
N CYS A 14 55.61 -20.03 -62.75
CA CYS A 14 55.80 -21.49 -62.79
C CYS A 14 57.18 -22.13 -62.52
N GLY A 15 57.24 -22.90 -61.44
CA GLY A 15 58.19 -24.00 -61.23
C GLY A 15 57.82 -24.78 -59.98
N GLY A 16 57.39 -26.03 -60.14
CA GLY A 16 56.84 -26.84 -59.05
C GLY A 16 57.84 -27.72 -58.30
N ILE A 17 57.27 -28.37 -57.28
CA ILE A 17 57.58 -29.69 -56.70
C ILE A 17 58.34 -29.74 -55.35
N ALA A 18 57.58 -30.27 -54.39
CA ALA A 18 57.91 -31.14 -53.24
C ALA A 18 58.36 -30.53 -51.89
N LEU A 19 57.37 -30.56 -50.96
CA LEU A 19 57.38 -31.22 -49.63
C LEU A 19 58.62 -30.95 -48.73
N THR A 20 58.53 -30.41 -47.52
CA THR A 20 57.61 -30.70 -46.41
C THR A 20 57.88 -29.71 -45.26
N THR A 21 56.89 -28.91 -44.84
CA THR A 21 56.61 -28.57 -43.42
C THR A 21 55.20 -27.98 -43.37
N VAL A 22 54.24 -28.68 -42.76
CA VAL A 22 52.90 -28.13 -42.50
C VAL A 22 52.98 -27.28 -41.23
N LEU A 23 53.05 -25.96 -41.39
CA LEU A 23 52.78 -25.01 -40.31
C LEU A 23 51.30 -24.63 -40.42
N VAL A 24 50.47 -25.18 -39.53
CA VAL A 24 49.04 -24.84 -39.43
C VAL A 24 48.95 -23.40 -38.92
N LEU A 25 48.59 -22.47 -39.79
CA LEU A 25 48.20 -21.11 -39.41
C LEU A 25 46.74 -21.18 -38.95
N ALA A 26 46.52 -21.25 -37.64
CA ALA A 26 45.21 -21.13 -37.04
C ALA A 26 44.65 -19.72 -37.31
N MET A 27 43.63 -19.62 -38.16
CA MET A 27 42.75 -18.47 -38.20
C MET A 27 42.02 -18.38 -36.85
N PHE A 28 42.41 -17.43 -36.01
CA PHE A 28 41.62 -17.04 -34.86
C PHE A 28 40.34 -16.37 -35.38
N LEU A 29 39.25 -17.13 -35.44
CA LEU A 29 37.90 -16.59 -35.36
C LEU A 29 37.78 -15.96 -33.97
N ILE A 30 37.91 -14.64 -33.88
CA ILE A 30 37.52 -13.89 -32.69
C ILE A 30 35.99 -13.95 -32.66
N PRO A 31 35.35 -14.59 -31.67
CA PRO A 31 33.93 -14.39 -31.47
C PRO A 31 33.77 -12.93 -31.07
N ASN A 32 32.97 -12.17 -31.83
CA ASN A 32 32.39 -10.93 -31.31
C ASN A 32 31.46 -11.34 -30.16
N ALA A 33 32.03 -11.50 -28.97
CA ALA A 33 31.27 -11.44 -27.75
C ALA A 33 30.86 -9.98 -27.60
N VAL A 34 29.64 -9.66 -28.05
CA VAL A 34 28.91 -8.54 -27.47
C VAL A 34 28.83 -8.89 -25.99
N ALA A 35 29.57 -8.16 -25.15
CA ALA A 35 29.38 -8.20 -23.72
C ALA A 35 27.96 -7.69 -23.49
N GLN A 36 27.00 -8.61 -23.41
CA GLN A 36 25.71 -8.34 -22.83
C GLN A 36 26.02 -8.07 -21.37
N THR A 37 26.05 -6.79 -20.99
CA THR A 37 25.99 -6.41 -19.58
C THR A 37 24.80 -7.18 -19.01
N ALA A 38 25.06 -8.07 -18.05
CA ALA A 38 23.98 -8.71 -17.30
C ALA A 38 23.07 -7.56 -16.83
N ALA A 39 21.76 -7.68 -17.07
CA ALA A 39 20.82 -6.75 -16.47
C ALA A 39 21.07 -6.80 -14.96
N THR A 40 21.36 -5.66 -14.35
CA THR A 40 21.45 -5.53 -12.89
C THR A 40 20.11 -5.93 -12.30
N ASP A 41 20.13 -6.63 -11.17
CA ASP A 41 18.89 -6.97 -10.48
C ASP A 41 18.14 -5.67 -10.16
N PRO A 42 16.83 -5.53 -10.48
CA PRO A 42 16.08 -4.33 -10.14
C PRO A 42 16.08 -4.01 -8.63
N LEU A 43 16.44 -4.97 -7.77
CA LEU A 43 16.60 -4.78 -6.34
C LEU A 43 18.02 -4.39 -5.89
N ASP A 44 19.02 -4.45 -6.79
CA ASP A 44 20.39 -4.03 -6.49
C ASP A 44 20.38 -2.53 -6.13
N PRO A 45 20.91 -2.13 -4.95
CA PRO A 45 20.95 -0.73 -4.57
C PRO A 45 21.92 0.05 -5.45
N VAL A 46 21.58 1.30 -5.75
CA VAL A 46 22.43 2.25 -6.48
C VAL A 46 23.02 3.24 -5.46
N PRO A 47 24.33 3.54 -5.49
CA PRO A 47 24.93 4.48 -4.56
C PRO A 47 24.58 5.94 -4.92
N ALA A 48 24.79 6.85 -3.97
CA ALA A 48 24.78 8.29 -4.20
C ALA A 48 25.80 8.70 -5.27
N ALA A 49 25.68 9.92 -5.82
CA ALA A 49 26.60 10.47 -6.80
C ALA A 49 28.08 10.48 -6.37
N ASN A 50 28.36 10.51 -5.06
CA ASN A 50 29.70 10.43 -4.49
C ASN A 50 30.24 8.99 -4.35
N GLY A 51 29.46 7.98 -4.75
CA GLY A 51 29.79 6.55 -4.69
C GLY A 51 29.56 5.88 -3.34
N SER A 52 28.98 6.58 -2.37
CA SER A 52 28.62 6.03 -1.04
C SER A 52 27.13 5.72 -0.95
N TYR A 53 26.76 4.83 -0.03
CA TYR A 53 25.37 4.66 0.36
C TYR A 53 25.06 5.49 1.61
N PHE A 54 23.87 6.08 1.68
CA PHE A 54 23.50 6.92 2.81
C PHE A 54 23.62 6.17 4.15
N VAL A 55 23.12 4.93 4.21
CA VAL A 55 23.09 4.12 5.45
C VAL A 55 24.47 3.82 6.01
N GLU A 56 25.50 3.73 5.17
CA GLU A 56 26.89 3.53 5.62
C GLU A 56 27.60 4.84 5.98
N SER A 57 27.16 5.95 5.40
CA SER A 57 27.87 7.23 5.47
C SER A 57 27.17 8.29 6.32
N TYR A 58 25.97 8.02 6.86
CA TYR A 58 25.14 9.01 7.58
C TYR A 58 25.86 9.70 8.74
N SER A 59 26.82 9.02 9.39
CA SER A 59 27.66 9.58 10.46
C SER A 59 28.53 10.77 10.03
N THR A 60 28.74 10.96 8.73
CA THR A 60 29.41 12.14 8.18
C THR A 60 28.56 13.42 8.26
N ASN A 61 27.25 13.30 8.54
CA ASN A 61 26.32 14.40 8.72
C ASN A 61 26.67 15.21 9.98
N THR A 62 27.54 16.20 9.80
CA THR A 62 28.06 17.06 10.86
C THR A 62 28.19 18.49 10.33
N THR A 63 28.18 19.48 11.21
CA THR A 63 28.39 20.89 10.81
C THR A 63 29.83 21.21 10.40
N ALA A 64 30.77 20.27 10.60
CA ALA A 64 32.15 20.40 10.16
C ALA A 64 32.33 20.14 8.65
N ASN A 65 31.42 19.36 8.05
CA ASN A 65 31.44 19.01 6.62
C ASN A 65 30.16 19.54 5.98
N LEU A 66 30.25 20.50 5.07
CA LEU A 66 29.05 21.10 4.44
C LEU A 66 29.00 20.88 2.92
N ALA A 67 29.94 20.14 2.35
CA ALA A 67 29.97 19.85 0.91
C ALA A 67 29.29 18.50 0.61
N ALA A 68 28.59 18.44 -0.53
CA ALA A 68 27.85 17.25 -0.96
C ALA A 68 28.73 16.01 -1.13
N ASP A 69 30.00 16.18 -1.50
CA ASP A 69 30.95 15.09 -1.67
C ASP A 69 31.43 14.48 -0.34
N THR A 70 31.20 15.14 0.80
CA THR A 70 31.76 14.79 2.12
C THR A 70 30.75 14.72 3.26
N ASN A 71 29.52 15.18 3.04
CA ASN A 71 28.42 15.09 4.01
C ASN A 71 27.23 14.34 3.40
N ALA A 72 26.87 13.21 4.00
CA ALA A 72 25.78 12.35 3.51
C ALA A 72 24.41 13.06 3.41
N ALA A 73 24.05 13.92 4.36
CA ALA A 73 22.77 14.63 4.31
C ALA A 73 22.73 15.71 3.21
N VAL A 74 23.87 16.35 2.94
CA VAL A 74 24.00 17.30 1.82
C VAL A 74 24.02 16.54 0.49
N SER A 75 24.68 15.38 0.44
CA SER A 75 24.69 14.50 -0.73
C SER A 75 23.30 14.00 -1.10
N LEU A 76 22.53 13.53 -0.11
CA LEU A 76 21.17 13.03 -0.30
C LEU A 76 20.26 14.10 -0.92
N LEU A 77 20.42 15.35 -0.49
CA LEU A 77 19.58 16.46 -0.93
C LEU A 77 20.23 17.29 -2.05
N ALA A 78 21.26 16.77 -2.71
CA ALA A 78 22.09 17.54 -3.64
C ALA A 78 21.32 18.00 -4.89
N GLU A 79 20.23 17.35 -5.26
CA GLU A 79 19.33 17.79 -6.34
C GLU A 79 18.76 19.19 -6.09
N PHE A 80 18.68 19.62 -4.82
CA PHE A 80 18.27 20.98 -4.50
C PHE A 80 19.24 22.04 -5.07
N TYR A 81 20.49 21.68 -5.39
CA TYR A 81 21.40 22.57 -6.12
C TYR A 81 20.99 22.81 -7.58
N GLU A 82 20.05 22.05 -8.14
CA GLU A 82 19.45 22.32 -9.45
C GLU A 82 18.28 23.31 -9.36
N VAL A 83 17.74 23.49 -8.15
CA VAL A 83 16.68 24.47 -7.84
C VAL A 83 17.29 25.80 -7.39
N TRP A 84 18.36 25.75 -6.59
CA TRP A 84 18.89 26.88 -5.85
C TRP A 84 20.41 26.83 -5.71
N GLU A 85 21.07 27.93 -6.09
CA GLU A 85 22.48 28.16 -5.82
C GLU A 85 22.64 29.06 -4.58
N PRO A 86 23.29 28.60 -3.50
CA PRO A 86 23.46 29.40 -2.28
C PRO A 86 24.41 30.60 -2.48
N GLY A 87 24.02 31.76 -1.95
CA GLY A 87 24.88 32.94 -1.83
C GLY A 87 25.67 32.99 -0.51
N GLU A 88 26.42 34.08 -0.29
CA GLU A 88 27.08 34.31 1.00
C GLU A 88 26.07 34.55 2.13
N THR A 89 24.91 35.09 1.76
CA THR A 89 23.71 35.27 2.58
C THR A 89 22.51 34.60 1.90
N PRO A 90 21.36 34.45 2.60
CA PRO A 90 20.15 33.96 1.95
C PRO A 90 19.59 34.94 0.91
N ALA A 91 19.96 36.22 0.95
CA ALA A 91 19.44 37.26 0.08
C ALA A 91 20.15 37.38 -1.29
N ASP A 92 21.35 36.79 -1.44
CA ASP A 92 22.17 36.86 -2.65
C ASP A 92 22.34 35.49 -3.35
N GLY A 93 21.57 34.48 -2.95
CA GLY A 93 21.51 33.23 -3.71
C GLY A 93 20.70 33.36 -5.01
N THR A 94 20.84 32.38 -5.89
CA THR A 94 20.29 32.39 -7.25
C THR A 94 19.24 31.29 -7.43
N ILE A 95 18.08 31.65 -7.96
CA ILE A 95 17.03 30.69 -8.36
C ILE A 95 17.45 30.07 -9.69
N LEU A 96 17.55 28.74 -9.74
CA LEU A 96 17.92 27.98 -10.93
C LEU A 96 16.71 27.31 -11.58
N ASN A 97 15.69 26.96 -10.79
CA ASN A 97 14.40 26.45 -11.28
C ASN A 97 13.26 27.40 -10.88
N GLU A 98 12.97 28.39 -11.72
CA GLU A 98 11.94 29.40 -11.47
C GLU A 98 10.53 28.80 -11.34
N SER A 99 10.19 27.79 -12.14
CA SER A 99 8.87 27.14 -12.10
C SER A 99 8.61 26.45 -10.78
N PHE A 100 9.58 25.69 -10.28
CA PHE A 100 9.48 25.02 -8.99
C PHE A 100 9.42 26.05 -7.85
N GLN A 101 10.30 27.06 -7.90
CA GLN A 101 10.32 28.13 -6.91
C GLN A 101 8.98 28.88 -6.82
N GLN A 102 8.39 29.24 -7.96
CA GLN A 102 7.09 29.92 -7.99
C GLN A 102 5.97 29.02 -7.47
N ALA A 103 5.93 27.76 -7.89
CA ALA A 103 4.92 26.81 -7.45
C ALA A 103 4.98 26.55 -5.93
N THR A 104 6.18 26.35 -5.38
CA THR A 104 6.32 26.08 -3.94
C THR A 104 5.95 27.29 -3.07
N ILE A 105 6.20 28.52 -3.52
CA ILE A 105 5.80 29.73 -2.78
C ILE A 105 4.30 29.97 -2.93
N ALA A 106 3.74 29.81 -4.15
CA ALA A 106 2.30 29.94 -4.39
C ALA A 106 1.48 28.95 -3.55
N TYR A 107 1.97 27.70 -3.38
CA TYR A 107 1.34 26.73 -2.49
C TYR A 107 1.29 27.26 -1.04
N SER A 108 2.39 27.80 -0.52
CA SER A 108 2.44 28.38 0.83
C SER A 108 1.54 29.61 0.97
N GLU A 109 1.46 30.48 -0.04
CA GLU A 109 0.53 31.61 -0.06
C GLU A 109 -0.91 31.13 0.07
N ASN A 110 -1.30 30.13 -0.74
CA ASN A 110 -2.64 29.57 -0.69
C ASN A 110 -2.94 28.95 0.69
N ALA A 111 -2.10 28.02 1.13
CA ALA A 111 -2.28 27.29 2.40
C ALA A 111 -2.35 28.23 3.61
N THR A 112 -1.53 29.28 3.66
CA THR A 112 -1.55 30.24 4.77
C THR A 112 -2.70 31.25 4.69
N SER A 113 -3.21 31.53 3.48
CA SER A 113 -4.35 32.43 3.29
C SER A 113 -5.70 31.77 3.60
N GLU A 114 -5.82 30.47 3.38
CA GLU A 114 -7.02 29.67 3.62
C GLU A 114 -7.07 29.05 5.03
N ARG A 115 -6.00 29.24 5.82
CA ARG A 115 -5.86 28.67 7.16
C ARG A 115 -7.02 29.03 8.09
N THR A 116 -7.63 28.02 8.70
CA THR A 116 -8.65 28.18 9.74
C THR A 116 -8.06 28.48 11.13
N GLU A 117 -8.90 28.87 12.09
CA GLU A 117 -8.47 29.08 13.48
C GLU A 117 -7.98 27.77 14.12
N GLU A 118 -8.67 26.66 13.87
CA GLU A 118 -8.27 25.33 14.34
C GLU A 118 -6.92 24.92 13.76
N GLN A 119 -6.71 25.15 12.47
CA GLN A 119 -5.43 24.91 11.82
C GLN A 119 -4.32 25.81 12.36
N ALA A 120 -4.62 27.04 12.78
CA ALA A 120 -3.67 27.91 13.46
C ALA A 120 -3.26 27.38 14.85
N VAL A 121 -4.23 26.80 15.60
CA VAL A 121 -3.93 26.12 16.87
C VAL A 121 -3.03 24.90 16.62
N GLN A 122 -3.36 24.04 15.66
CA GLN A 122 -2.53 22.88 15.33
C GLN A 122 -1.13 23.29 14.86
N ALA A 123 -1.03 24.31 14.01
CA ALA A 123 0.25 24.90 13.62
C ALA A 123 1.10 25.36 14.82
N TYR A 124 0.48 25.97 15.83
CA TYR A 124 1.16 26.33 17.08
C TYR A 124 1.64 25.09 17.85
N LEU A 125 0.77 24.10 18.05
CA LEU A 125 1.13 22.88 18.77
C LEU A 125 2.29 22.15 18.09
N THR A 126 2.20 21.93 16.78
CA THR A 126 3.24 21.26 15.99
C THR A 126 4.57 22.03 15.99
N ASP A 127 4.54 23.36 15.96
CA ASP A 127 5.76 24.19 16.02
C ASP A 127 6.46 24.10 17.37
N ARG A 128 5.67 24.21 18.44
CA ARG A 128 6.17 24.44 19.79
C ARG A 128 6.44 23.16 20.55
N ARG A 129 5.67 22.08 20.32
CA ARG A 129 5.85 20.78 20.97
C ARG A 129 7.13 20.09 20.50
N ASN A 130 7.66 19.23 21.36
CA ASN A 130 8.65 18.24 20.94
C ASN A 130 8.04 17.32 19.85
N GLN A 131 8.76 17.10 18.76
CA GLN A 131 8.28 16.27 17.65
C GLN A 131 8.07 14.81 18.06
N SER A 132 8.86 14.28 19.00
CA SER A 132 8.62 12.92 19.55
C SER A 132 7.30 12.84 20.30
N TYR A 133 6.91 13.89 21.04
CA TYR A 133 5.61 13.92 21.71
C TYR A 133 4.46 14.02 20.70
N SER A 134 4.64 14.81 19.63
CA SER A 134 3.62 14.97 18.58
C SER A 134 3.47 13.72 17.71
N ALA A 135 4.55 12.94 17.53
CA ALA A 135 4.50 11.68 16.79
C ALA A 135 3.56 10.65 17.43
N ILE A 136 3.39 10.70 18.76
CA ILE A 136 2.48 9.82 19.53
C ILE A 136 1.03 9.91 19.04
N ASP A 137 0.60 11.04 18.46
CA ASP A 137 -0.75 11.18 17.91
C ASP A 137 -1.06 10.15 16.82
N GLY A 138 -0.03 9.64 16.13
CA GLY A 138 -0.17 8.58 15.14
C GLY A 138 -0.43 7.19 15.72
N LEU A 139 -0.38 6.99 17.04
CA LEU A 139 -0.81 5.73 17.68
C LEU A 139 -2.33 5.63 17.86
N GLY A 140 -3.08 6.60 17.32
CA GLY A 140 -4.54 6.58 17.30
C GLY A 140 -5.14 6.35 18.68
N VAL A 141 -5.91 5.26 18.82
CA VAL A 141 -6.60 4.88 20.06
C VAL A 141 -5.64 4.57 21.21
N ASP A 142 -4.40 4.18 20.92
CA ASP A 142 -3.39 3.82 21.92
C ASP A 142 -2.54 5.01 22.39
N ALA A 143 -2.64 6.17 21.71
CA ALA A 143 -1.88 7.37 22.06
C ALA A 143 -2.05 7.82 23.53
N PRO A 144 -3.25 7.82 24.15
CA PRO A 144 -3.40 8.16 25.56
C PRO A 144 -2.72 7.15 26.51
N LEU A 145 -2.83 5.85 26.21
CA LEU A 145 -2.19 4.80 27.01
C LEU A 145 -0.66 4.87 26.89
N PHE A 146 -0.15 5.06 25.68
CA PHE A 146 1.27 5.28 25.43
C PHE A 146 1.81 6.44 26.28
N ARG A 147 1.12 7.60 26.27
CA ARG A 147 1.53 8.77 27.05
C ARG A 147 1.61 8.46 28.53
N GLN A 148 0.66 7.70 29.06
CA GLN A 148 0.67 7.29 30.46
C GLN A 148 1.85 6.37 30.76
N LEU A 149 2.02 5.29 29.99
CA LEU A 149 3.01 4.24 30.24
C LEU A 149 4.45 4.71 30.00
N ALA A 150 4.65 5.62 29.04
CA ALA A 150 5.96 6.22 28.74
C ALA A 150 6.30 7.43 29.63
N ASN A 151 5.36 7.87 30.50
CA ASN A 151 5.38 9.18 31.15
C ASN A 151 5.68 10.33 30.15
N ALA A 152 5.07 10.27 28.96
CA ALA A 152 5.28 11.26 27.92
C ALA A 152 4.52 12.56 28.24
N GLY A 153 5.18 13.70 28.12
CA GLY A 153 4.63 15.00 28.52
C GLY A 153 5.08 16.15 27.65
N THR A 154 4.26 17.20 27.64
CA THR A 154 4.56 18.49 26.99
C THR A 154 4.06 19.63 27.87
N SER A 155 4.76 20.76 27.87
CA SER A 155 4.25 22.00 28.48
C SER A 155 3.46 22.87 27.51
N ILE A 156 3.35 22.45 26.25
CA ILE A 156 2.62 23.14 25.20
C ILE A 156 1.23 22.51 25.04
N THR A 157 0.22 23.21 25.53
CA THR A 157 -1.19 22.78 25.48
C THR A 157 -1.98 23.59 24.45
N GLU A 158 -3.24 23.17 24.23
CA GLU A 158 -4.21 23.88 23.38
C GLU A 158 -4.61 25.25 23.94
N ASP A 159 -4.38 25.48 25.24
CA ASP A 159 -4.57 26.78 25.89
C ASP A 159 -3.41 27.73 25.54
N ILE A 160 -3.42 28.24 24.32
CA ILE A 160 -2.37 29.13 23.80
C ILE A 160 -2.32 30.42 24.63
N PRO A 161 -1.16 30.78 25.22
CA PRO A 161 -1.02 32.03 25.97
C PRO A 161 -1.34 33.26 25.11
N ALA A 162 -2.07 34.24 25.68
CA ALA A 162 -2.48 35.44 24.94
C ALA A 162 -1.28 36.29 24.45
N ASP A 163 -0.13 36.20 25.12
CA ASP A 163 1.12 36.86 24.77
C ASP A 163 2.05 36.03 23.85
N SER A 164 1.62 34.84 23.40
CA SER A 164 2.32 33.99 22.43
C SER A 164 2.68 34.70 21.12
N THR A 165 1.93 35.73 20.75
CA THR A 165 2.20 36.61 19.60
C THR A 165 3.52 37.40 19.74
N THR A 166 4.07 37.50 20.96
CA THR A 166 5.28 38.25 21.30
C THR A 166 6.30 37.45 22.12
N VAL A 167 5.90 36.31 22.68
CA VAL A 167 6.73 35.43 23.52
C VAL A 167 6.82 34.05 22.89
N LYS A 168 8.05 33.57 22.67
CA LYS A 168 8.31 32.20 22.22
C LYS A 168 8.31 31.25 23.42
N TYR A 169 7.33 30.36 23.46
CA TYR A 169 7.27 29.27 24.42
C TYR A 169 8.04 28.06 23.88
N SER A 170 8.95 27.52 24.68
CA SER A 170 9.66 26.28 24.35
C SER A 170 9.08 25.13 25.16
N ASP A 171 8.88 23.98 24.52
CA ASP A 171 8.42 22.79 25.23
C ASP A 171 9.47 22.35 26.25
N THR A 172 9.02 22.17 27.48
CA THR A 172 9.84 21.71 28.60
C THR A 172 9.60 20.24 28.92
N GLY A 173 8.77 19.54 28.14
CA GLY A 173 8.49 18.12 28.31
C GLY A 173 7.64 17.81 29.54
N ASN A 174 7.81 16.59 30.05
CA ASN A 174 7.20 16.06 31.27
C ASN A 174 7.80 16.71 32.54
N SER A 175 7.40 16.23 33.72
CA SER A 175 7.85 16.79 35.01
C SER A 175 9.36 16.75 35.22
N ASN A 176 10.09 15.90 34.49
CA ASN A 176 11.53 15.71 34.61
C ASN A 176 12.31 16.46 33.51
N GLY A 177 11.62 17.17 32.61
CA GLY A 177 12.25 17.91 31.51
C GLY A 177 12.48 17.10 30.23
N ALA A 178 12.05 15.83 30.20
CA ALA A 178 12.18 14.93 29.06
C ALA A 178 10.86 14.85 28.28
N TRP A 179 10.90 14.41 27.01
CA TRP A 179 9.64 14.20 26.26
C TRP A 179 8.89 12.95 26.74
N ALA A 180 9.63 11.95 27.22
CA ALA A 180 9.19 10.70 27.84
C ALA A 180 10.37 10.06 28.61
N ASP A 181 10.09 9.07 29.45
CA ASP A 181 11.06 8.48 30.38
C ASP A 181 11.56 7.10 29.90
N THR A 182 12.88 6.89 29.89
CA THR A 182 13.51 5.61 29.47
C THR A 182 13.48 4.52 30.54
N ASP A 183 13.10 4.85 31.77
CA ASP A 183 12.91 3.92 32.89
C ASP A 183 11.42 3.60 33.16
N SER A 184 10.56 3.94 32.20
CA SER A 184 9.11 3.68 32.21
C SER A 184 8.76 2.28 31.66
N ASP A 185 7.48 1.92 31.67
CA ASP A 185 6.99 0.62 31.14
C ASP A 185 7.19 0.51 29.61
N LEU A 186 7.33 1.65 28.91
CA LEU A 186 7.68 1.74 27.49
C LEU A 186 9.11 2.26 27.30
N GLY A 187 9.98 2.06 28.28
CA GLY A 187 11.32 2.63 28.34
C GLY A 187 12.18 2.30 27.11
N ALA A 188 12.10 1.08 26.57
CA ALA A 188 12.86 0.73 25.37
C ALA A 188 12.32 1.40 24.10
N VAL A 189 11.00 1.62 24.00
CA VAL A 189 10.42 2.39 22.89
C VAL A 189 10.91 3.84 22.93
N VAL A 190 10.92 4.46 24.12
CA VAL A 190 11.48 5.80 24.33
C VAL A 190 12.97 5.83 23.98
N ALA A 191 13.73 4.81 24.37
CA ALA A 191 15.15 4.68 24.05
C ALA A 191 15.39 4.52 22.55
N LEU A 192 14.55 3.77 21.83
CA LEU A 192 14.62 3.61 20.38
C LEU A 192 14.38 4.95 19.68
N VAL A 193 13.32 5.68 20.05
CA VAL A 193 13.05 7.03 19.51
C VAL A 193 14.22 7.97 19.77
N ASN A 194 14.84 7.91 20.95
CA ASN A 194 16.04 8.70 21.27
C ASN A 194 17.26 8.30 20.43
N ALA A 195 17.45 7.01 20.15
CA ALA A 195 18.55 6.52 19.31
C ALA A 195 18.38 6.96 17.85
N VAL A 196 17.17 6.84 17.30
CA VAL A 196 16.83 7.27 15.94
C VAL A 196 16.93 8.80 15.81
N ARG A 197 16.62 9.55 16.86
CA ARG A 197 16.82 11.02 16.93
C ARG A 197 18.18 11.42 17.53
N GLY A 198 19.16 10.51 17.48
CA GLY A 198 20.44 10.63 18.15
C GLY A 198 21.46 11.55 17.48
N ALA A 199 22.74 11.25 17.67
CA ALA A 199 23.82 11.99 17.03
C ALA A 199 23.78 11.80 15.50
N ASN A 200 24.22 12.81 14.74
CA ASN A 200 24.28 12.81 13.26
C ASN A 200 22.94 12.78 12.51
N THR A 201 21.82 12.97 13.20
CA THR A 201 20.49 12.99 12.56
C THR A 201 19.89 14.39 12.42
N SER A 202 20.74 15.42 12.43
CA SER A 202 20.31 16.81 12.30
C SER A 202 20.13 17.24 10.85
N SER A 203 19.14 18.08 10.58
CA SER A 203 19.00 18.82 9.31
C SER A 203 19.89 20.06 9.21
N ASN A 204 20.54 20.48 10.30
CA ASN A 204 21.32 21.71 10.33
C ASN A 204 22.48 21.75 9.33
N PRO A 205 23.25 20.67 9.10
CA PRO A 205 24.31 20.69 8.09
C PRO A 205 23.79 21.02 6.69
N ALA A 206 22.68 20.40 6.27
CA ALA A 206 22.01 20.74 5.02
C ALA A 206 21.51 22.20 5.00
N LYS A 207 20.86 22.66 6.06
CA LYS A 207 20.44 24.08 6.16
C LYS A 207 21.59 25.07 5.99
N LEU A 208 22.75 24.79 6.59
CA LEU A 208 23.94 25.64 6.49
C LEU A 208 24.61 25.58 5.11
N ALA A 209 24.47 24.45 4.41
CA ALA A 209 24.98 24.27 3.05
C ALA A 209 24.10 24.98 2.01
N PHE A 210 22.77 24.82 2.10
CA PHE A 210 21.83 25.38 1.12
C PHE A 210 21.45 26.84 1.40
N ARG A 211 21.45 27.28 2.66
CA ARG A 211 21.15 28.68 3.07
C ARG A 211 19.88 29.25 2.44
N TYR A 212 18.89 28.39 2.19
CA TYR A 212 17.66 28.75 1.50
C TYR A 212 16.71 29.51 2.46
N PRO A 213 16.13 30.67 2.09
CA PRO A 213 15.20 31.40 2.94
C PRO A 213 13.85 30.69 3.15
N ARG A 214 13.23 30.89 4.33
CA ARG A 214 11.84 30.50 4.63
C ARG A 214 10.83 31.22 3.70
N PRO A 215 9.64 30.64 3.43
CA PRO A 215 8.68 31.15 2.45
C PRO A 215 8.17 32.59 2.71
N PHE A 216 7.98 32.98 3.98
CA PHE A 216 7.58 34.35 4.33
C PHE A 216 8.66 35.43 4.04
N ARG A 217 9.88 35.01 3.68
CA ARG A 217 10.95 35.92 3.22
C ARG A 217 10.94 36.10 1.71
N TRP A 218 10.27 35.19 0.99
CA TRP A 218 10.09 35.24 -0.45
C TRP A 218 8.88 36.07 -0.85
N SER A 219 7.80 35.97 -0.07
CA SER A 219 6.55 36.69 -0.33
C SER A 219 5.92 37.15 0.97
N THR A 220 5.41 38.39 0.97
CA THR A 220 4.60 38.94 2.07
C THR A 220 3.21 38.33 2.13
N ASP A 221 2.78 37.63 1.09
CA ASP A 221 1.47 36.98 1.03
C ASP A 221 1.49 35.62 1.77
N VAL A 222 2.67 35.07 2.07
CA VAL A 222 2.81 33.93 2.99
C VAL A 222 2.66 34.43 4.43
N ARG A 223 1.55 34.05 5.08
CA ARG A 223 1.17 34.55 6.42
C ARG A 223 1.60 33.58 7.52
N VAL A 224 2.65 33.96 8.26
CA VAL A 224 3.02 33.24 9.49
C VAL A 224 1.83 33.24 10.45
N ALA A 225 1.59 32.11 11.13
CA ALA A 225 0.52 32.01 12.12
C ALA A 225 0.70 33.05 13.23
N ASP A 226 -0.32 33.88 13.46
CA ASP A 226 -0.27 34.97 14.44
C ASP A 226 0.13 34.47 15.84
N VAL A 227 -0.34 33.28 16.20
CA VAL A 227 -0.04 32.55 17.45
C VAL A 227 1.43 32.13 17.61
N LEU A 228 2.20 32.05 16.51
CA LEU A 228 3.66 31.84 16.55
C LEU A 228 4.42 33.16 16.77
N GLY A 229 3.75 34.29 16.53
CA GLY A 229 4.20 35.62 16.86
C GLY A 229 5.27 36.21 15.94
N GLY A 230 5.56 37.50 16.17
CA GLY A 230 6.60 38.24 15.43
C GLY A 230 8.04 37.86 15.79
N VAL A 231 8.25 37.00 16.79
CA VAL A 231 9.57 36.54 17.22
C VAL A 231 10.26 35.73 16.11
N GLU A 232 9.50 34.93 15.36
CA GLU A 232 10.04 34.14 14.24
C GLU A 232 10.43 35.02 13.05
N LEU A 233 9.77 36.18 12.88
CA LEU A 233 10.14 37.15 11.84
C LEU A 233 11.49 37.82 12.12
N ALA A 234 11.89 37.89 13.40
CA ALA A 234 13.10 38.54 13.88
C ALA A 234 14.36 37.64 13.92
N SER A 235 14.25 36.36 13.57
CA SER A 235 15.37 35.41 13.53
C SER A 235 16.38 35.75 12.42
N ASP A 236 17.67 35.43 12.64
CA ASP A 236 18.68 35.52 11.58
C ASP A 236 18.49 34.38 10.57
N SER A 237 18.26 34.77 9.32
CA SER A 237 18.07 33.87 8.17
C SER A 237 19.18 32.84 7.98
N LEU A 238 20.42 33.10 8.43
CA LEU A 238 21.53 32.14 8.36
C LEU A 238 21.42 31.00 9.37
N THR A 239 20.77 31.26 10.51
CA THR A 239 20.52 30.26 11.56
C THR A 239 19.15 29.61 11.46
N ASP A 240 18.31 30.12 10.56
CA ASP A 240 16.88 29.79 10.46
C ASP A 240 16.46 29.57 8.99
N GLY A 241 17.25 28.80 8.25
CA GLY A 241 16.98 28.46 6.84
C GLY A 241 15.72 27.61 6.66
N GLY A 242 15.09 27.73 5.48
CA GLY A 242 13.95 26.93 5.04
C GLY A 242 14.32 25.47 4.79
N PHE A 243 15.21 25.22 3.82
CA PHE A 243 15.45 23.88 3.30
C PHE A 243 16.61 23.14 3.99
N PRO A 244 16.44 21.85 4.37
CA PRO A 244 15.16 21.13 4.50
C PRO A 244 14.47 21.47 5.83
N SER A 245 13.18 21.15 5.98
CA SER A 245 12.43 21.32 7.24
C SER A 245 12.93 20.37 8.34
N GLY A 246 13.45 20.95 9.42
CA GLY A 246 13.95 20.19 10.56
C GLY A 246 12.85 19.57 11.42
N HIS A 247 11.73 20.28 11.61
CA HIS A 247 10.54 19.74 12.29
C HIS A 247 9.98 18.52 11.55
N THR A 248 9.92 18.59 10.21
CA THR A 248 9.44 17.47 9.38
C THR A 248 10.37 16.27 9.53
N SER A 249 11.68 16.45 9.36
CA SER A 249 12.67 15.37 9.50
C SER A 249 12.61 14.72 10.88
N ALA A 250 12.52 15.53 11.95
CA ALA A 250 12.38 15.03 13.31
C ALA A 250 11.05 14.30 13.57
N GLY A 251 9.96 14.76 12.97
CA GLY A 251 8.65 14.09 13.02
C GLY A 251 8.69 12.72 12.35
N TYR A 252 9.22 12.65 11.13
CA TYR A 252 9.40 11.38 10.42
C TYR A 252 10.27 10.39 11.19
N MET A 253 11.42 10.82 11.72
CA MET A 253 12.27 9.95 12.52
C MET A 253 11.58 9.42 13.79
N ALA A 254 10.83 10.27 14.50
CA ALA A 254 10.08 9.84 15.68
C ALA A 254 8.97 8.85 15.31
N SER A 255 8.16 9.17 14.29
CA SER A 255 7.07 8.32 13.84
C SER A 255 7.56 6.98 13.30
N LEU A 256 8.66 6.94 12.54
CA LEU A 256 9.21 5.70 12.01
C LEU A 256 9.83 4.83 13.11
N ALA A 257 10.41 5.42 14.16
CA ALA A 257 10.84 4.68 15.33
C ALA A 257 9.65 4.08 16.12
N LEU A 258 8.56 4.84 16.26
CA LEU A 258 7.32 4.34 16.84
C LEU A 258 6.67 3.26 15.96
N ALA A 259 6.68 3.41 14.64
CA ALA A 259 6.09 2.46 13.70
C ALA A 259 6.89 1.16 13.65
N TYR A 260 8.20 1.24 13.89
CA TYR A 260 9.03 0.06 14.09
C TYR A 260 8.60 -0.69 15.37
N ALA A 261 8.35 0.02 16.47
CA ALA A 261 7.99 -0.60 17.75
C ALA A 261 6.53 -1.06 17.84
N VAL A 262 5.61 -0.36 17.16
CA VAL A 262 4.16 -0.60 17.17
C VAL A 262 3.67 -0.68 15.72
N PRO A 263 4.00 -1.76 14.98
CA PRO A 263 3.70 -1.87 13.55
C PRO A 263 2.19 -1.90 13.24
N GLU A 264 1.34 -2.15 14.22
CA GLU A 264 -0.13 -2.14 14.10
C GLU A 264 -0.69 -0.75 13.75
N HIS A 265 0.06 0.33 14.07
CA HIS A 265 -0.29 1.72 13.75
C HIS A 265 0.62 2.32 12.68
N TYR A 266 1.28 1.47 11.86
CA TYR A 266 2.32 1.94 10.93
C TYR A 266 1.80 3.01 9.97
N ALA A 267 0.64 2.78 9.36
CA ALA A 267 0.05 3.70 8.39
C ALA A 267 -0.30 5.05 9.05
N GLU A 268 -0.95 5.02 10.21
CA GLU A 268 -1.32 6.21 10.99
C GLU A 268 -0.09 7.01 11.43
N LEU A 269 0.97 6.34 11.87
CA LEU A 269 2.23 6.97 12.28
C LEU A 269 2.94 7.67 11.11
N VAL A 270 3.01 7.02 9.95
CA VAL A 270 3.58 7.58 8.73
C VAL A 270 2.73 8.76 8.22
N ALA A 271 1.40 8.64 8.24
CA ALA A 271 0.51 9.74 7.90
C ALA A 271 0.61 10.92 8.88
N ASN A 272 0.73 10.64 10.18
CA ASN A 272 0.94 11.66 11.19
C ASN A 272 2.27 12.40 11.00
N ALA A 273 3.35 11.70 10.61
CA ALA A 273 4.60 12.35 10.24
C ALA A 273 4.43 13.34 9.06
N SER A 274 3.63 12.96 8.05
CA SER A 274 3.26 13.87 6.96
C SER A 274 2.46 15.06 7.45
N THR A 275 1.52 14.86 8.39
CA THR A 275 0.72 15.93 9.00
C THR A 275 1.57 16.91 9.82
N ILE A 276 2.57 16.43 10.56
CA ILE A 276 3.56 17.27 11.24
C ILE A 276 4.26 18.18 10.23
N GLY A 277 4.65 17.64 9.07
CA GLY A 277 5.23 18.40 7.97
C GLY A 277 4.28 19.42 7.36
N ASP A 278 3.05 19.01 7.07
CA ASP A 278 2.02 19.85 6.47
C ASP A 278 1.68 21.09 7.32
N TYR A 279 1.60 20.93 8.64
CA TYR A 279 1.42 22.06 9.56
C TYR A 279 2.61 23.04 9.58
N ARG A 280 3.79 22.65 9.09
CA ARG A 280 4.91 23.59 8.86
C ARG A 280 4.64 24.50 7.66
N ILE A 281 3.86 24.05 6.69
CA ILE A 281 3.41 24.86 5.56
C ILE A 281 2.27 25.77 5.97
N ILE A 282 1.24 25.19 6.63
CA ILE A 282 0.07 25.94 7.12
C ILE A 282 0.48 27.03 8.13
N SER A 283 1.49 26.78 8.96
CA SER A 283 2.06 27.79 9.86
C SER A 283 2.77 28.95 9.14
N GLY A 284 3.10 28.79 7.85
CA GLY A 284 3.91 29.71 7.06
C GLY A 284 5.41 29.58 7.31
N MET A 285 5.86 28.59 8.08
CA MET A 285 7.27 28.46 8.49
C MET A 285 8.13 27.77 7.44
N HIS A 286 7.58 26.82 6.68
CA HIS A 286 8.28 26.05 5.67
C HIS A 286 7.47 25.98 4.37
N SER A 287 8.17 25.92 3.24
CA SER A 287 7.56 25.70 1.93
C SER A 287 7.29 24.20 1.70
N ALA A 288 6.47 23.87 0.70
CA ALA A 288 6.27 22.47 0.28
C ALA A 288 7.61 21.78 -0.05
N GLY A 289 8.51 22.46 -0.78
CA GLY A 289 9.86 21.94 -1.06
C GLY A 289 10.69 21.67 0.20
N ASP A 290 10.62 22.56 1.21
CA ASP A 290 11.30 22.34 2.51
C ASP A 290 10.79 21.07 3.20
N VAL A 291 9.47 20.85 3.17
CA VAL A 291 8.84 19.69 3.81
C VAL A 291 9.17 18.40 3.07
N ILE A 292 9.16 18.41 1.74
CA ILE A 292 9.62 17.28 0.92
C ILE A 292 11.06 16.89 1.29
N GLY A 293 11.99 17.85 1.27
CA GLY A 293 13.39 17.57 1.67
C GLY A 293 13.52 17.10 3.12
N GLY A 294 12.67 17.61 4.02
CA GLY A 294 12.60 17.17 5.41
C GLY A 294 12.14 15.72 5.56
N ARG A 295 11.13 15.31 4.78
CA ARG A 295 10.64 13.93 4.70
C ARG A 295 11.73 12.99 4.20
N THR A 296 12.33 13.28 3.04
CA THR A 296 13.38 12.47 2.43
C THR A 296 14.55 12.25 3.40
N LEU A 297 15.04 13.34 4.02
CA LEU A 297 16.12 13.24 5.01
C LEU A 297 15.72 12.47 6.27
N GLY A 298 14.52 12.71 6.81
CA GLY A 298 14.02 12.02 8.00
C GLY A 298 13.89 10.51 7.78
N THR A 299 13.36 10.10 6.63
CA THR A 299 13.23 8.68 6.25
C THR A 299 14.60 8.01 6.13
N ALA A 300 15.54 8.63 5.41
CA ALA A 300 16.88 8.08 5.22
C ALA A 300 17.64 7.94 6.56
N LEU A 301 17.54 8.94 7.45
CA LEU A 301 18.14 8.90 8.78
C LEU A 301 17.51 7.84 9.68
N ALA A 302 16.18 7.66 9.62
CA ALA A 302 15.49 6.60 10.34
C ALA A 302 15.99 5.22 9.89
N ALA A 303 16.03 4.97 8.58
CA ALA A 303 16.54 3.71 8.04
C ALA A 303 18.02 3.48 8.43
N ALA A 304 18.87 4.51 8.34
CA ALA A 304 20.28 4.39 8.68
C ALA A 304 20.50 4.04 10.15
N THR A 305 19.76 4.68 11.06
CA THR A 305 19.86 4.42 12.50
C THR A 305 19.23 3.08 12.89
N LEU A 306 18.12 2.67 12.29
CA LEU A 306 17.51 1.35 12.49
C LEU A 306 18.36 0.21 11.92
N SER A 307 19.15 0.47 10.88
CA SER A 307 20.09 -0.49 10.28
C SER A 307 21.40 -0.62 11.07
N ASN A 308 21.69 0.30 11.99
CA ASN A 308 22.91 0.25 12.79
C ASN A 308 22.85 -0.90 13.81
N GLU A 309 23.80 -1.82 13.74
CA GLU A 309 23.90 -2.98 14.65
C GLU A 309 23.99 -2.59 16.13
N GLU A 310 24.52 -1.41 16.46
CA GLU A 310 24.55 -0.90 17.84
C GLU A 310 23.14 -0.73 18.43
N ASN A 311 22.13 -0.53 17.57
CA ASN A 311 20.73 -0.37 17.95
C ASN A 311 19.93 -1.69 17.93
N ALA A 312 20.52 -2.82 17.54
CA ALA A 312 19.79 -4.09 17.41
C ALA A 312 19.09 -4.49 18.72
N GLY A 313 19.78 -4.36 19.86
CA GLY A 313 19.20 -4.70 21.17
C GLY A 313 18.06 -3.78 21.60
N VAL A 314 18.14 -2.47 21.33
CA VAL A 314 17.05 -1.54 21.69
C VAL A 314 15.85 -1.70 20.77
N LYS A 315 16.05 -2.05 19.49
CA LYS A 315 14.97 -2.38 18.56
C LYS A 315 14.15 -3.58 19.03
N GLU A 316 14.83 -4.68 19.34
CA GLU A 316 14.18 -5.91 19.82
C GLU A 316 13.40 -5.66 21.11
N GLN A 317 14.01 -4.97 22.08
CA GLN A 317 13.34 -4.66 23.34
C GLN A 317 12.18 -3.68 23.18
N ALA A 318 12.27 -2.70 22.28
CA ALA A 318 11.17 -1.77 22.01
C ALA A 318 9.92 -2.48 21.48
N VAL A 319 10.08 -3.42 20.54
CA VAL A 319 8.97 -4.24 20.02
C VAL A 319 8.37 -5.09 21.14
N ALA A 320 9.22 -5.73 21.97
CA ALA A 320 8.75 -6.55 23.07
C ALA A 320 7.99 -5.76 24.15
N ASP A 321 8.50 -4.57 24.54
CA ASP A 321 7.86 -3.68 25.50
C ASP A 321 6.51 -3.20 24.96
N ALA A 322 6.46 -2.74 23.70
CA ALA A 322 5.24 -2.28 23.06
C ALA A 322 4.17 -3.36 22.98
N ALA A 323 4.53 -4.55 22.46
CA ALA A 323 3.61 -5.69 22.34
C ALA A 323 3.03 -6.10 23.71
N THR A 324 3.86 -6.06 24.77
CA THR A 324 3.42 -6.42 26.13
C THR A 324 2.53 -5.35 26.76
N ALA A 325 2.86 -4.07 26.56
CA ALA A 325 2.28 -2.98 27.33
C ALA A 325 1.05 -2.35 26.67
N LEU A 326 0.98 -2.36 25.33
CA LEU A 326 -0.11 -1.78 24.56
C LEU A 326 -1.15 -2.83 24.10
N ASP A 327 -0.70 -4.04 23.76
CA ASP A 327 -1.56 -5.06 23.11
C ASP A 327 -2.30 -4.46 21.89
N ALA A 328 -1.56 -3.69 21.09
CA ALA A 328 -2.09 -2.94 19.96
C ALA A 328 -2.64 -3.88 18.89
N THR A 329 -3.67 -3.43 18.17
CA THR A 329 -4.28 -4.16 17.06
C THR A 329 -4.53 -3.23 15.89
N ASP A 330 -4.24 -3.68 14.67
CA ASP A 330 -4.68 -2.97 13.46
C ASP A 330 -6.21 -3.10 13.34
N THR A 331 -6.90 -1.98 13.53
CA THR A 331 -8.36 -1.88 13.38
C THR A 331 -8.76 -1.05 12.16
N MET A 332 -7.81 -0.64 11.31
CA MET A 332 -8.07 0.23 10.19
C MET A 332 -8.90 -0.51 9.13
N THR A 333 -9.99 0.10 8.70
CA THR A 333 -10.80 -0.40 7.58
C THR A 333 -10.12 -0.10 6.24
N GLN A 334 -10.52 -0.81 5.17
CA GLN A 334 -9.99 -0.56 3.83
C GLN A 334 -10.27 0.89 3.36
N ASP A 335 -11.50 1.39 3.57
CA ASP A 335 -11.88 2.78 3.23
C ASP A 335 -11.03 3.84 3.97
N GLU A 336 -10.74 3.59 5.25
CA GLU A 336 -9.87 4.48 6.04
C GLU A 336 -8.43 4.45 5.51
N TYR A 337 -7.92 3.26 5.17
CA TYR A 337 -6.60 3.10 4.57
C TYR A 337 -6.47 3.85 3.24
N GLU A 338 -7.42 3.68 2.34
CA GLU A 338 -7.44 4.36 1.03
C GLU A 338 -7.53 5.87 1.18
N SER A 339 -8.35 6.36 2.11
CA SER A 339 -8.46 7.78 2.42
C SER A 339 -7.14 8.35 2.92
N LEU A 340 -6.46 7.62 3.80
CA LEU A 340 -5.16 7.99 4.33
C LEU A 340 -4.08 7.98 3.24
N LEU A 341 -4.12 6.97 2.36
CA LEU A 341 -3.21 6.80 1.22
C LEU A 341 -3.33 7.91 0.20
N ALA A 342 -4.54 8.34 -0.13
CA ALA A 342 -4.77 9.45 -1.03
C ALA A 342 -4.12 10.75 -0.51
N VAL A 343 -4.35 11.08 0.78
CA VAL A 343 -3.78 12.28 1.41
C VAL A 343 -2.26 12.20 1.52
N TYR A 344 -1.72 11.04 1.92
CA TYR A 344 -0.27 10.86 2.04
C TYR A 344 0.42 11.00 0.68
N THR A 345 -0.11 10.33 -0.35
CA THR A 345 0.44 10.34 -1.71
C THR A 345 0.39 11.73 -2.33
N GLU A 346 -0.69 12.48 -2.13
CA GLU A 346 -0.77 13.89 -2.52
C GLU A 346 0.35 14.72 -1.85
N ARG A 347 0.54 14.57 -0.53
CA ARG A 347 1.54 15.30 0.24
C ARG A 347 2.98 14.87 0.00
N MET A 348 3.23 13.73 -0.67
CA MET A 348 4.58 13.38 -1.10
C MET A 348 5.13 14.37 -2.13
N THR A 349 4.25 15.02 -2.90
CA THR A 349 4.59 15.91 -4.02
C THR A 349 4.00 17.31 -3.89
N TYR A 350 2.92 17.47 -3.10
CA TYR A 350 2.13 18.70 -2.98
C TYR A 350 1.62 19.26 -4.32
N GLY A 351 1.49 18.39 -5.33
CA GLY A 351 1.12 18.79 -6.69
C GLY A 351 2.12 19.73 -7.35
N LEU A 352 3.38 19.76 -6.90
CA LEU A 352 4.41 20.57 -7.52
C LEU A 352 4.73 20.08 -8.94
N PRO A 353 5.24 20.95 -9.83
CA PRO A 353 5.46 20.60 -11.23
C PRO A 353 6.50 19.48 -11.41
N LEU A 354 6.22 18.56 -12.32
CA LEU A 354 7.19 17.61 -12.85
C LEU A 354 8.24 18.32 -13.72
N THR A 355 9.48 17.85 -13.70
CA THR A 355 10.57 18.35 -14.56
C THR A 355 11.06 17.37 -15.60
N ASP A 356 10.91 16.06 -15.35
CA ASP A 356 11.51 15.02 -16.16
C ASP A 356 10.51 13.93 -16.52
N SER A 357 10.99 12.87 -17.17
CA SER A 357 10.15 11.72 -17.50
C SER A 357 9.69 10.99 -16.23
N THR A 358 8.46 10.47 -16.29
CA THR A 358 7.86 9.62 -15.24
C THR A 358 8.15 8.13 -15.44
N ASP A 359 9.01 7.79 -16.41
CA ASP A 359 9.24 6.41 -16.85
C ASP A 359 10.48 5.75 -16.20
N GLU A 360 11.19 6.44 -15.31
CA GLU A 360 12.37 5.86 -14.67
C GLU A 360 11.95 4.84 -13.59
N PRO A 361 12.53 3.63 -13.61
CA PRO A 361 12.18 2.60 -12.65
C PRO A 361 12.51 3.05 -11.22
N ALA A 362 11.72 2.59 -10.27
CA ALA A 362 12.01 2.81 -8.86
C ALA A 362 13.31 2.10 -8.45
N VAL A 363 14.16 2.81 -7.72
CA VAL A 363 15.35 2.26 -7.06
C VAL A 363 15.04 2.18 -5.57
N VAL A 364 15.46 1.08 -4.93
CA VAL A 364 15.32 0.92 -3.48
C VAL A 364 16.66 1.23 -2.82
N PRO A 365 16.74 2.21 -1.92
CA PRO A 365 17.98 2.52 -1.23
C PRO A 365 18.51 1.33 -0.44
N MET A 366 19.83 1.23 -0.28
CA MET A 366 20.41 0.20 0.58
C MET A 366 19.92 0.36 2.02
N GLY A 367 19.47 -0.72 2.66
CA GLY A 367 19.03 -0.71 4.06
C GLY A 367 17.58 -0.24 4.27
N ALA A 368 16.89 0.24 3.23
CA ALA A 368 15.51 0.72 3.35
C ALA A 368 14.52 -0.37 3.81
N GLU A 369 14.80 -1.65 3.54
CA GLU A 369 14.01 -2.80 4.01
C GLU A 369 13.82 -2.87 5.54
N VAL A 370 14.68 -2.20 6.32
CA VAL A 370 14.56 -2.14 7.78
C VAL A 370 13.31 -1.37 8.21
N LEU A 371 12.84 -0.44 7.37
CA LEU A 371 11.65 0.36 7.64
C LEU A 371 10.38 -0.48 7.66
N LEU A 372 10.41 -1.68 7.05
CA LEU A 372 9.28 -2.59 6.97
C LEU A 372 9.49 -3.87 7.80
N GLU A 373 10.61 -3.98 8.53
CA GLU A 373 11.05 -5.22 9.19
C GLU A 373 10.01 -5.77 10.17
N THR A 374 9.41 -4.91 11.00
CA THR A 374 8.39 -5.32 11.97
C THR A 374 6.96 -5.26 11.43
N ARG A 375 6.72 -4.50 10.36
CA ARG A 375 5.44 -4.50 9.65
C ARG A 375 5.24 -5.80 8.87
N PHE A 376 6.30 -6.35 8.27
CA PHE A 376 6.28 -7.60 7.54
C PHE A 376 7.38 -8.55 8.04
N PRO A 377 7.21 -9.12 9.25
CA PRO A 377 8.23 -9.93 9.87
C PRO A 377 8.42 -11.29 9.15
N TYR A 378 7.37 -11.81 8.52
CA TYR A 378 7.38 -13.03 7.70
C TYR A 378 7.99 -12.87 6.30
N LEU A 379 8.24 -11.63 5.84
CA LEU A 379 8.88 -11.39 4.55
C LEU A 379 10.40 -11.43 4.66
N SER A 380 11.06 -11.92 3.61
CA SER A 380 12.52 -11.79 3.49
C SER A 380 12.94 -10.33 3.25
N ARG A 381 14.24 -10.06 3.40
CA ARG A 381 14.85 -8.78 3.05
C ARG A 381 14.49 -8.34 1.63
N ASP A 382 14.65 -9.22 0.65
CA ASP A 382 14.44 -8.89 -0.76
C ASP A 382 12.95 -8.67 -1.07
N GLN A 383 12.07 -9.42 -0.41
CA GLN A 383 10.63 -9.20 -0.50
C GLN A 383 10.20 -7.84 0.07
N ARG A 384 10.76 -7.41 1.20
CA ARG A 384 10.52 -6.05 1.72
C ARG A 384 11.06 -4.98 0.78
N ARG A 385 12.19 -5.22 0.10
CA ARG A 385 12.69 -4.32 -0.95
C ARG A 385 11.74 -4.27 -2.14
N GLU A 386 11.17 -5.40 -2.54
CA GLU A 386 10.19 -5.46 -3.63
C GLU A 386 8.88 -4.72 -3.28
N VAL A 387 8.41 -4.82 -2.02
CA VAL A 387 7.30 -4.00 -1.52
C VAL A 387 7.61 -2.52 -1.66
N LEU A 388 8.80 -2.07 -1.22
CA LEU A 388 9.23 -0.67 -1.37
C LEU A 388 9.33 -0.24 -2.84
N ARG A 389 9.85 -1.10 -3.72
CA ARG A 389 10.02 -0.81 -5.14
C ARG A 389 8.68 -0.66 -5.85
N THR A 390 7.76 -1.59 -5.61
CA THR A 390 6.47 -1.68 -6.30
C THR A 390 5.45 -0.65 -5.82
N THR A 391 5.70 -0.03 -4.67
CA THR A 391 4.84 1.03 -4.10
C THR A 391 5.43 2.43 -4.24
N ALA A 392 6.68 2.56 -4.69
CA ALA A 392 7.29 3.86 -4.94
C ALA A 392 6.50 4.68 -5.96
N ILE A 393 6.41 5.99 -5.75
CA ILE A 393 5.77 6.89 -6.71
C ILE A 393 6.62 7.05 -7.98
N GLU A 394 6.01 7.57 -9.05
CA GLU A 394 6.67 7.82 -10.32
C GLU A 394 7.88 8.76 -10.21
N SER A 395 8.78 8.68 -11.19
CA SER A 395 9.88 9.64 -11.32
C SER A 395 9.41 10.98 -11.88
N GLY A 396 10.33 11.92 -12.04
CA GLY A 396 10.11 13.20 -12.70
C GLY A 396 9.80 14.35 -11.74
N HIS A 397 9.92 14.13 -10.43
CA HIS A 397 9.67 15.12 -9.39
C HIS A 397 10.99 15.76 -8.93
N VAL A 398 11.05 17.10 -8.93
CA VAL A 398 12.27 17.94 -8.73
C VAL A 398 13.17 17.60 -7.53
N LEU A 399 12.67 16.91 -6.50
CA LEU A 399 13.40 16.61 -5.27
C LEU A 399 13.33 15.13 -4.85
N LEU A 400 12.78 14.28 -5.72
CA LEU A 400 12.48 12.88 -5.37
C LEU A 400 13.28 11.86 -6.19
N ASP A 401 13.99 12.30 -7.23
CA ASP A 401 14.71 11.41 -8.15
C ASP A 401 16.16 11.12 -7.71
N ASP A 402 16.44 11.29 -6.40
CA ASP A 402 17.76 11.04 -5.84
C ASP A 402 18.25 9.64 -6.23
N SER A 403 19.54 9.52 -6.53
CA SER A 403 20.08 8.31 -7.17
C SER A 403 19.91 7.03 -6.34
N GLU A 404 19.75 7.13 -5.02
CA GLU A 404 19.48 5.97 -4.17
C GLU A 404 17.97 5.62 -4.14
N GLY A 405 17.08 6.58 -4.36
CA GLY A 405 15.62 6.42 -4.44
C GLY A 405 14.85 6.77 -3.16
N TRP A 406 15.45 7.50 -2.21
CA TRP A 406 14.82 7.80 -0.91
C TRP A 406 13.56 8.66 -1.04
N GLY A 407 13.55 9.64 -1.94
CA GLY A 407 12.45 10.59 -2.09
C GLY A 407 11.16 9.96 -2.60
N ARG A 408 11.28 8.89 -3.40
CA ARG A 408 10.16 8.17 -4.04
C ARG A 408 9.53 7.09 -3.18
N LEU A 409 10.12 6.71 -2.05
CA LEU A 409 9.56 5.69 -1.16
C LEU A 409 8.19 6.15 -0.60
N ASN A 410 7.12 5.47 -0.99
CA ASN A 410 5.77 5.66 -0.45
C ASN A 410 5.55 4.67 0.70
N LEU A 411 5.95 5.05 1.92
CA LEU A 411 5.90 4.14 3.06
C LEU A 411 4.48 3.80 3.51
N LEU A 412 3.49 4.64 3.19
CA LEU A 412 2.09 4.34 3.51
C LEU A 412 1.49 3.30 2.55
N ALA A 413 1.79 3.42 1.25
CA ALA A 413 1.49 2.35 0.30
C ALA A 413 2.26 1.06 0.66
N ALA A 414 3.55 1.17 0.97
CA ALA A 414 4.37 0.03 1.36
C ALA A 414 3.81 -0.72 2.58
N SER A 415 3.23 -0.04 3.57
CA SER A 415 2.61 -0.71 4.73
C SER A 415 1.34 -1.49 4.40
N GLY A 416 0.78 -1.30 3.21
CA GLY A 416 -0.33 -2.09 2.66
C GLY A 416 0.09 -3.35 1.90
N GLY A 417 1.39 -3.65 1.81
CA GLY A 417 1.92 -4.82 1.09
C GLY A 417 2.43 -4.47 -0.30
N TYR A 418 2.51 -5.44 -1.21
CA TYR A 418 3.00 -5.24 -2.57
C TYR A 418 2.12 -4.25 -3.34
N GLY A 419 2.70 -3.43 -4.22
CA GLY A 419 1.94 -2.66 -5.24
C GLY A 419 1.82 -3.42 -6.56
N SER A 420 2.71 -4.38 -6.78
CA SER A 420 2.69 -5.26 -7.95
C SER A 420 3.41 -6.58 -7.66
N LEU A 421 2.97 -7.65 -8.31
CA LEU A 421 3.70 -8.92 -8.41
C LEU A 421 4.30 -9.01 -9.82
N ASP A 422 5.61 -8.84 -9.95
CA ASP A 422 6.32 -8.95 -11.23
C ASP A 422 6.84 -10.37 -11.50
N GLY A 423 6.85 -11.22 -10.48
CA GLY A 423 7.28 -12.62 -10.54
C GLY A 423 6.49 -13.50 -9.56
N ALA A 424 6.99 -14.71 -9.31
CA ALA A 424 6.41 -15.58 -8.30
C ALA A 424 6.77 -15.07 -6.90
N THR A 425 5.75 -14.74 -6.10
CA THR A 425 5.89 -14.27 -4.72
C THR A 425 5.39 -15.36 -3.77
N VAL A 426 6.30 -15.97 -3.03
CA VAL A 426 6.00 -17.00 -2.03
C VAL A 426 6.04 -16.39 -0.64
N VAL A 427 4.96 -16.53 0.14
CA VAL A 427 4.88 -16.03 1.52
C VAL A 427 4.44 -17.15 2.44
N SER A 428 5.03 -17.21 3.64
CA SER A 428 4.72 -18.24 4.64
C SER A 428 4.44 -17.57 5.98
N LEU A 429 3.20 -17.71 6.47
CA LEU A 429 2.80 -17.23 7.80
C LEU A 429 2.64 -18.41 8.77
N ASP A 430 2.80 -18.18 10.07
CA ASP A 430 2.69 -19.19 11.12
C ASP A 430 1.61 -18.81 12.14
N ALA A 431 0.47 -19.52 12.12
CA ALA A 431 -0.65 -19.28 13.03
C ALA A 431 -0.32 -19.42 14.52
N SER A 432 0.83 -20.02 14.88
CA SER A 432 1.30 -20.13 16.26
C SER A 432 2.15 -18.94 16.72
N ALA A 433 2.59 -18.09 15.79
CA ALA A 433 3.35 -16.88 16.07
C ALA A 433 2.41 -15.71 16.50
N PRO A 434 2.94 -14.62 17.08
CA PRO A 434 2.15 -13.44 17.42
C PRO A 434 2.04 -12.45 16.25
N GLY A 435 1.01 -11.59 16.29
CA GLY A 435 0.87 -10.44 15.41
C GLY A 435 0.91 -10.80 13.92
N TYR A 436 1.64 -10.00 13.14
CA TYR A 436 1.73 -10.13 11.68
C TYR A 436 2.39 -11.43 11.20
N GLU A 437 3.14 -12.15 12.03
CA GLU A 437 3.66 -13.48 11.67
C GLU A 437 2.53 -14.52 11.54
N ALA A 438 1.43 -14.35 12.27
CA ALA A 438 0.29 -15.27 12.22
C ALA A 438 -0.81 -14.84 11.26
N ALA A 439 -1.09 -13.54 11.18
CA ALA A 439 -2.12 -13.02 10.30
C ALA A 439 -1.80 -11.61 9.81
N ASP A 440 -1.98 -11.35 8.52
CA ASP A 440 -1.78 -10.03 7.93
C ASP A 440 -2.83 -9.72 6.85
N THR A 441 -3.03 -8.44 6.57
CA THR A 441 -3.88 -7.93 5.49
C THR A 441 -3.04 -7.09 4.53
N TRP A 442 -3.04 -7.48 3.25
CA TRP A 442 -2.52 -6.66 2.16
C TRP A 442 -3.66 -5.83 1.56
N ARG A 443 -3.47 -4.51 1.61
CA ARG A 443 -4.48 -3.48 1.36
C ARG A 443 -4.34 -2.77 0.02
N ASN A 444 -3.21 -2.92 -0.64
CA ASN A 444 -2.98 -2.29 -1.93
C ASN A 444 -3.76 -2.97 -3.04
N ASP A 445 -4.06 -2.21 -4.08
CA ASP A 445 -4.43 -2.73 -5.39
C ASP A 445 -3.16 -3.31 -6.05
N ILE A 446 -3.09 -4.63 -6.14
CA ILE A 446 -1.91 -5.36 -6.62
C ILE A 446 -2.05 -5.61 -8.13
N HIS A 447 -1.09 -5.10 -8.89
CA HIS A 447 -1.01 -5.29 -10.34
C HIS A 447 0.10 -6.29 -10.74
N GLY A 448 0.29 -6.54 -12.04
CA GLY A 448 1.47 -7.24 -12.57
C GLY A 448 1.19 -8.64 -13.12
N ALA A 449 2.20 -9.23 -13.75
CA ALA A 449 2.06 -10.53 -14.42
C ALA A 449 2.40 -11.74 -13.51
N GLY A 450 2.90 -11.45 -12.31
CA GLY A 450 3.36 -12.43 -11.32
C GLY A 450 2.24 -13.12 -10.56
N SER A 451 2.63 -14.11 -9.77
CA SER A 451 1.74 -15.01 -9.02
C SER A 451 1.97 -14.90 -7.52
N LEU A 452 0.97 -15.25 -6.73
CA LEU A 452 1.05 -15.38 -5.28
C LEU A 452 0.99 -16.85 -4.87
N GLU A 453 1.91 -17.28 -4.00
CA GLU A 453 1.93 -18.59 -3.37
C GLU A 453 1.91 -18.40 -1.86
N LEU A 454 0.86 -18.91 -1.20
CA LEU A 454 0.71 -18.91 0.25
C LEU A 454 1.08 -20.29 0.81
N ASP A 455 2.12 -20.29 1.62
CA ASP A 455 2.60 -21.41 2.41
C ASP A 455 2.30 -21.19 3.91
N GLY A 456 2.66 -22.18 4.72
CA GLY A 456 2.60 -22.09 6.17
C GLY A 456 1.21 -22.43 6.73
N THR A 457 0.91 -21.92 7.92
CA THR A 457 -0.33 -22.21 8.65
C THR A 457 -1.14 -20.96 9.00
N GLY A 458 -0.55 -19.78 8.81
CA GLY A 458 -1.16 -18.48 9.12
C GLY A 458 -2.22 -18.02 8.12
N ARG A 459 -2.67 -16.78 8.28
CA ARG A 459 -3.73 -16.17 7.46
C ARG A 459 -3.22 -14.96 6.69
N LEU A 460 -3.42 -14.93 5.38
CA LEU A 460 -3.23 -13.73 4.57
C LEU A 460 -4.59 -13.26 4.03
N THR A 461 -4.94 -12.01 4.29
CA THR A 461 -6.11 -11.36 3.71
C THR A 461 -5.68 -10.44 2.57
N LEU A 462 -6.36 -10.50 1.42
CA LEU A 462 -6.21 -9.57 0.32
C LEU A 462 -7.47 -8.71 0.22
N SER A 463 -7.36 -7.41 0.51
CA SER A 463 -8.50 -6.48 0.57
C SER A 463 -8.54 -5.45 -0.56
N GLY A 464 -7.45 -5.30 -1.33
CA GLY A 464 -7.41 -4.40 -2.50
C GLY A 464 -8.11 -4.95 -3.74
N ASP A 465 -8.35 -4.09 -4.72
CA ASP A 465 -8.92 -4.43 -6.02
C ASP A 465 -7.84 -4.94 -6.97
N ASN A 466 -7.47 -6.21 -6.78
CA ASN A 466 -6.31 -6.81 -7.42
C ASN A 466 -6.54 -7.16 -8.90
N THR A 467 -5.49 -6.97 -9.71
CA THR A 467 -5.50 -7.26 -11.15
C THR A 467 -4.32 -8.09 -11.63
N PHE A 468 -3.46 -8.54 -10.71
CA PHE A 468 -2.35 -9.42 -11.07
C PHE A 468 -2.85 -10.69 -11.78
N SER A 469 -2.07 -11.19 -12.75
CA SER A 469 -2.55 -12.23 -13.68
C SER A 469 -1.85 -13.57 -13.57
N GLY A 470 -0.82 -13.71 -12.74
CA GLY A 470 -0.07 -14.97 -12.61
C GLY A 470 -0.79 -16.05 -11.81
N GLY A 471 -1.88 -15.70 -11.11
CA GLY A 471 -2.70 -16.64 -10.34
C GLY A 471 -2.27 -16.76 -8.88
N VAL A 472 -3.00 -17.59 -8.16
CA VAL A 472 -2.88 -17.84 -6.73
C VAL A 472 -2.71 -19.33 -6.48
N THR A 473 -1.73 -19.70 -5.66
CA THR A 473 -1.58 -21.07 -5.14
C THR A 473 -1.61 -21.02 -3.61
N VAL A 474 -2.44 -21.84 -2.98
CA VAL A 474 -2.54 -21.96 -1.52
C VAL A 474 -2.10 -23.37 -1.13
N ASN A 475 -0.84 -23.49 -0.72
CA ASN A 475 -0.25 -24.75 -0.27
C ASN A 475 -0.50 -25.02 1.22
N GLY A 476 -0.93 -24.00 1.98
CA GLY A 476 -1.25 -24.11 3.39
C GLY A 476 -1.86 -22.82 3.95
N GLY A 477 -2.30 -22.86 5.21
CA GLY A 477 -2.86 -21.70 5.89
C GLY A 477 -4.23 -21.28 5.36
N THR A 478 -4.55 -19.99 5.47
CA THR A 478 -5.81 -19.42 5.00
C THR A 478 -5.57 -18.18 4.16
N LEU A 479 -5.98 -18.22 2.89
CA LEU A 479 -6.10 -17.02 2.06
C LEU A 479 -7.53 -16.49 2.15
N VAL A 480 -7.69 -15.23 2.54
CA VAL A 480 -8.98 -14.55 2.60
C VAL A 480 -9.09 -13.54 1.45
N ALA A 481 -10.11 -13.70 0.62
CA ALA A 481 -10.52 -12.75 -0.40
C ALA A 481 -11.53 -11.76 0.20
N ASP A 482 -11.08 -10.52 0.45
CA ASP A 482 -11.86 -9.47 1.12
C ASP A 482 -12.24 -8.32 0.18
N SER A 483 -12.23 -8.58 -1.13
CA SER A 483 -12.75 -7.70 -2.18
C SER A 483 -13.25 -8.53 -3.36
N MET A 484 -14.03 -7.92 -4.25
CA MET A 484 -14.57 -8.59 -5.43
C MET A 484 -13.47 -9.16 -6.34
N THR A 485 -12.32 -8.49 -6.43
CA THR A 485 -11.21 -8.89 -7.31
C THR A 485 -9.95 -9.32 -6.56
N ALA A 486 -10.07 -9.58 -5.25
CA ALA A 486 -8.95 -9.85 -4.33
C ALA A 486 -7.94 -10.90 -4.83
N VAL A 487 -8.41 -11.92 -5.55
CA VAL A 487 -7.58 -13.04 -6.05
C VAL A 487 -6.97 -12.80 -7.43
N GLY A 488 -7.16 -11.60 -8.01
CA GLY A 488 -6.65 -11.24 -9.32
C GLY A 488 -7.39 -11.94 -10.47
N SER A 489 -6.73 -12.03 -11.62
CA SER A 489 -7.34 -12.53 -12.87
C SER A 489 -6.83 -13.92 -13.31
N GLY A 490 -5.88 -14.49 -12.58
CA GLY A 490 -5.27 -15.78 -12.90
C GLY A 490 -6.06 -16.99 -12.40
N ASP A 491 -5.44 -18.16 -12.54
CA ASP A 491 -5.95 -19.41 -11.98
C ASP A 491 -5.77 -19.45 -10.46
N ILE A 492 -6.65 -20.18 -9.76
CA ILE A 492 -6.56 -20.44 -8.32
C ILE A 492 -6.39 -21.93 -8.10
N THR A 493 -5.33 -22.30 -7.37
CA THR A 493 -5.10 -23.67 -6.89
C THR A 493 -5.06 -23.67 -5.37
N VAL A 494 -5.82 -24.55 -4.74
CA VAL A 494 -5.77 -24.79 -3.29
C VAL A 494 -5.38 -26.24 -3.08
N ASP A 495 -4.20 -26.46 -2.51
CA ASP A 495 -3.65 -27.79 -2.26
C ASP A 495 -4.00 -28.24 -0.83
N ASP A 496 -3.31 -27.76 0.20
CA ASP A 496 -3.50 -28.18 1.61
C ASP A 496 -3.94 -27.01 2.52
N GLY A 497 -4.55 -25.99 1.93
CA GLY A 497 -4.97 -24.78 2.64
C GLY A 497 -6.45 -24.45 2.51
N VAL A 498 -6.79 -23.25 2.98
CA VAL A 498 -8.16 -22.72 3.00
C VAL A 498 -8.23 -21.51 2.07
N LEU A 499 -9.20 -21.51 1.16
CA LEU A 499 -9.66 -20.29 0.48
C LEU A 499 -10.95 -19.83 1.14
N SER A 500 -10.97 -18.63 1.67
CA SER A 500 -12.16 -18.01 2.28
C SER A 500 -12.52 -16.73 1.54
N GLU A 501 -13.81 -16.43 1.42
CA GLU A 501 -14.28 -15.08 1.13
C GLU A 501 -14.94 -14.46 2.36
N THR A 502 -14.94 -13.13 2.43
CA THR A 502 -15.57 -12.35 3.52
C THR A 502 -16.45 -11.21 3.02
N VAL A 503 -16.72 -11.16 1.72
CA VAL A 503 -17.43 -10.05 1.06
C VAL A 503 -18.85 -10.42 0.67
N ASP A 504 -19.73 -9.43 0.73
CA ASP A 504 -21.13 -9.62 0.36
C ASP A 504 -21.36 -9.76 -1.16
N GLU A 505 -20.44 -9.19 -1.95
CA GLU A 505 -20.46 -9.28 -3.41
C GLU A 505 -19.65 -10.50 -3.89
N PRO A 506 -20.01 -11.10 -5.04
CA PRO A 506 -19.34 -12.31 -5.50
C PRO A 506 -17.85 -12.05 -5.78
N VAL A 507 -16.96 -12.88 -5.21
CA VAL A 507 -15.54 -12.86 -5.61
C VAL A 507 -15.42 -13.37 -7.05
N GLU A 508 -14.76 -12.58 -7.89
CA GLU A 508 -14.55 -12.85 -9.31
C GLU A 508 -13.27 -13.65 -9.53
N VAL A 509 -13.41 -14.79 -10.22
CA VAL A 509 -12.30 -15.62 -10.69
C VAL A 509 -12.38 -15.70 -12.20
N THR A 510 -11.48 -15.00 -12.89
CA THR A 510 -11.43 -15.04 -14.36
C THR A 510 -10.79 -16.34 -14.86
N GLY A 511 -9.84 -16.89 -14.12
CA GLY A 511 -9.21 -18.17 -14.41
C GLY A 511 -10.05 -19.38 -13.98
N THR A 512 -9.36 -20.50 -13.82
CA THR A 512 -9.87 -21.76 -13.26
C THR A 512 -9.74 -21.79 -11.74
N VAL A 513 -10.55 -22.64 -11.10
CA VAL A 513 -10.41 -22.96 -9.67
C VAL A 513 -10.17 -24.46 -9.54
N ALA A 514 -9.09 -24.85 -8.87
CA ALA A 514 -8.76 -26.24 -8.58
C ALA A 514 -8.56 -26.44 -7.08
N LEU A 515 -9.39 -27.29 -6.48
CA LEU A 515 -9.30 -27.68 -5.07
C LEU A 515 -8.84 -29.14 -4.99
N SER A 516 -7.84 -29.43 -4.16
CA SER A 516 -7.37 -30.78 -3.88
C SER A 516 -8.20 -31.48 -2.79
N ASP A 517 -7.94 -32.76 -2.53
CA ASP A 517 -8.61 -33.54 -1.48
C ASP A 517 -8.31 -33.02 -0.06
N ALA A 518 -7.22 -32.28 0.12
CA ALA A 518 -6.86 -31.64 1.38
C ALA A 518 -7.34 -30.17 1.49
N ALA A 519 -7.89 -29.61 0.41
CA ALA A 519 -8.31 -28.21 0.39
C ALA A 519 -9.62 -27.97 1.15
N GLU A 520 -9.80 -26.75 1.65
CA GLU A 520 -11.06 -26.27 2.21
C GLU A 520 -11.51 -24.96 1.53
N LEU A 521 -12.78 -24.90 1.13
CA LEU A 521 -13.42 -23.69 0.61
C LEU A 521 -14.44 -23.16 1.62
N ASN A 522 -14.26 -21.91 2.05
CA ASN A 522 -15.11 -21.24 3.04
C ASN A 522 -15.90 -20.10 2.39
N LEU A 523 -17.22 -20.22 2.40
CA LEU A 523 -18.14 -19.26 1.80
C LEU A 523 -19.09 -18.68 2.85
N SER A 524 -19.17 -17.35 2.92
CA SER A 524 -20.07 -16.59 3.76
C SER A 524 -21.29 -16.15 2.96
N VAL A 525 -22.48 -16.49 3.46
CA VAL A 525 -23.72 -16.27 2.73
C VAL A 525 -24.49 -15.08 3.29
N VAL A 526 -24.82 -14.11 2.44
CA VAL A 526 -25.61 -12.94 2.81
C VAL A 526 -27.11 -13.15 2.55
N ALA A 527 -27.94 -12.49 3.36
CA ALA A 527 -29.39 -12.52 3.24
C ALA A 527 -29.87 -12.00 1.86
N GLY A 528 -30.39 -12.91 1.01
CA GLY A 528 -30.89 -12.59 -0.34
C GLY A 528 -30.38 -13.53 -1.43
N SER A 529 -29.31 -14.29 -1.16
CA SER A 529 -28.71 -15.33 -2.01
C SER A 529 -29.54 -16.63 -2.13
N ALA A 530 -30.76 -16.67 -1.58
CA ALA A 530 -31.43 -17.93 -1.37
C ALA A 530 -32.96 -17.98 -1.54
N THR A 531 -33.47 -19.15 -1.92
CA THR A 531 -34.89 -19.40 -2.22
C THR A 531 -35.41 -20.63 -1.51
N PRO A 532 -36.62 -20.57 -0.92
CA PRO A 532 -37.36 -21.75 -0.50
C PRO A 532 -37.86 -22.53 -1.74
N GLY A 533 -37.14 -23.58 -2.15
CA GLY A 533 -37.58 -24.45 -3.24
C GLY A 533 -36.48 -25.24 -3.93
N SER A 534 -36.88 -26.24 -4.72
CA SER A 534 -35.98 -27.10 -5.50
C SER A 534 -35.40 -26.34 -6.70
N PRO A 535 -34.11 -26.53 -7.07
CA PRO A 535 -33.42 -25.81 -8.16
C PRO A 535 -34.01 -26.01 -9.57
N ALA A 536 -35.10 -26.76 -9.71
CA ALA A 536 -35.82 -26.99 -10.96
C ALA A 536 -36.93 -25.95 -11.27
N SER A 537 -37.20 -25.00 -10.36
CA SER A 537 -38.25 -23.99 -10.58
C SER A 537 -37.70 -22.78 -11.34
N THR A 538 -38.13 -22.60 -12.58
CA THR A 538 -37.89 -21.41 -13.43
C THR A 538 -38.61 -20.14 -12.95
N ALA A 539 -38.99 -20.06 -11.67
CA ALA A 539 -39.76 -18.93 -11.13
C ALA A 539 -38.83 -17.88 -10.51
N THR A 540 -38.62 -16.81 -11.25
CA THR A 540 -38.03 -15.53 -10.84
C THR A 540 -38.62 -14.98 -9.53
N THR A 541 -37.85 -14.96 -8.45
CA THR A 541 -38.09 -14.07 -7.29
C THR A 541 -36.76 -13.81 -6.55
N SER A 542 -36.27 -12.57 -6.64
CA SER A 542 -34.97 -12.03 -6.18
C SER A 542 -33.74 -12.64 -6.88
N ALA A 543 -32.91 -11.80 -7.49
CA ALA A 543 -31.62 -12.22 -8.01
C ALA A 543 -30.75 -12.63 -6.82
N GLN A 544 -30.35 -13.90 -6.76
CA GLN A 544 -29.45 -14.41 -5.74
C GLN A 544 -28.03 -14.04 -6.15
N SER A 545 -27.32 -13.33 -5.28
CA SER A 545 -25.88 -13.13 -5.44
C SER A 545 -25.18 -14.41 -4.99
N PRO A 546 -24.39 -15.08 -5.86
CA PRO A 546 -23.51 -16.16 -5.44
C PRO A 546 -22.36 -15.60 -4.59
N SER A 547 -21.67 -16.45 -3.82
CA SER A 547 -20.38 -16.08 -3.20
C SER A 547 -19.26 -15.98 -4.23
N LEU A 548 -19.32 -16.77 -5.31
CA LEU A 548 -18.27 -16.81 -6.36
C LEU A 548 -18.84 -16.64 -7.78
N THR A 549 -18.06 -15.98 -8.63
CA THR A 549 -18.24 -16.00 -10.09
C THR A 549 -16.98 -16.50 -10.77
N VAL A 550 -17.04 -17.68 -11.40
CA VAL A 550 -15.90 -18.33 -12.06
C VAL A 550 -16.12 -18.34 -13.57
N THR A 551 -15.19 -17.74 -14.32
CA THR A 551 -15.25 -17.76 -15.79
C THR A 551 -14.66 -19.05 -16.37
N GLY A 552 -13.60 -19.58 -15.76
CA GLY A 552 -13.00 -20.85 -16.14
C GLY A 552 -13.74 -22.09 -15.64
N ASP A 553 -13.06 -23.22 -15.69
CA ASP A 553 -13.49 -24.48 -15.09
C ASP A 553 -13.28 -24.49 -13.57
N MET A 554 -14.13 -25.23 -12.85
CA MET A 554 -14.01 -25.46 -11.41
C MET A 554 -13.87 -26.96 -11.13
N ALA A 555 -12.71 -27.38 -10.63
CA ALA A 555 -12.48 -28.72 -10.10
C ALA A 555 -12.60 -28.67 -8.57
N ILE A 556 -13.58 -29.38 -8.02
CA ILE A 556 -13.86 -29.42 -6.58
C ILE A 556 -13.52 -30.80 -5.99
N ASP A 557 -12.85 -30.76 -4.84
CA ASP A 557 -12.55 -31.89 -3.98
C ASP A 557 -12.47 -31.36 -2.52
N GLY A 558 -12.14 -32.18 -1.54
CA GLY A 558 -11.88 -31.74 -0.17
C GLY A 558 -13.12 -31.22 0.57
N ALA A 559 -12.98 -30.17 1.37
CA ALA A 559 -14.05 -29.67 2.24
C ALA A 559 -14.71 -28.37 1.74
N LEU A 560 -16.01 -28.26 1.98
CA LEU A 560 -16.77 -27.01 1.86
C LEU A 560 -17.33 -26.63 3.23
N VAL A 561 -17.08 -25.40 3.67
CA VAL A 561 -17.75 -24.79 4.82
C VAL A 561 -18.61 -23.61 4.36
N VAL A 562 -19.85 -23.59 4.82
CA VAL A 562 -20.79 -22.51 4.54
C VAL A 562 -21.27 -21.88 5.85
N SER A 563 -21.09 -20.57 5.98
CA SER A 563 -21.51 -19.77 7.14
C SER A 563 -22.47 -18.64 6.72
N GLY A 564 -22.88 -17.78 7.65
CA GLY A 564 -23.79 -16.66 7.39
C GLY A 564 -25.29 -17.02 7.46
N ASP A 565 -26.12 -16.40 6.61
CA ASP A 565 -27.57 -16.65 6.55
C ASP A 565 -27.90 -17.97 5.83
N THR A 566 -27.88 -19.06 6.59
CA THR A 566 -28.18 -20.41 6.12
C THR A 566 -29.66 -20.80 6.28
N THR A 567 -30.53 -19.86 6.66
CA THR A 567 -31.94 -20.14 7.04
C THR A 567 -32.76 -20.79 5.92
N VAL A 568 -32.36 -20.55 4.68
CA VAL A 568 -32.92 -21.11 3.45
C VAL A 568 -32.62 -22.58 3.22
N LEU A 569 -31.63 -23.14 3.91
CA LEU A 569 -31.31 -24.56 3.93
C LEU A 569 -32.18 -25.28 4.98
N ALA A 570 -33.48 -24.99 5.01
CA ALA A 570 -34.47 -25.89 5.57
C ALA A 570 -34.46 -27.24 4.80
N GLU A 571 -35.08 -28.30 5.33
CA GLU A 571 -35.12 -29.59 4.59
C GLU A 571 -35.65 -29.40 3.16
N GLY A 572 -34.87 -29.83 2.16
CA GLY A 572 -35.21 -29.67 0.74
C GLY A 572 -34.93 -28.28 0.15
N GLY A 573 -34.44 -27.33 0.94
CA GLY A 573 -34.00 -26.01 0.51
C GLY A 573 -32.69 -26.02 -0.29
N SER A 574 -32.43 -24.92 -0.99
CA SER A 574 -31.22 -24.76 -1.80
C SER A 574 -30.63 -23.36 -1.70
N LEU A 575 -29.32 -23.29 -1.91
CA LEU A 575 -28.49 -22.10 -1.85
C LEU A 575 -27.58 -22.05 -3.09
N LEU A 576 -27.50 -20.89 -3.74
CA LEU A 576 -26.58 -20.66 -4.84
C LEU A 576 -25.19 -20.32 -4.28
N LEU A 577 -24.18 -21.14 -4.57
CA LEU A 577 -22.81 -20.89 -4.11
C LEU A 577 -22.00 -20.13 -5.16
N ALA A 578 -22.08 -20.57 -6.41
CA ALA A 578 -21.26 -20.03 -7.48
C ALA A 578 -22.01 -19.96 -8.82
N THR A 579 -21.65 -18.98 -9.63
CA THR A 579 -21.87 -19.05 -11.08
C THR A 579 -20.57 -19.49 -11.76
N VAL A 580 -20.66 -20.43 -12.70
CA VAL A 580 -19.51 -21.01 -13.40
C VAL A 580 -19.82 -21.03 -14.89
N THR A 581 -19.04 -20.29 -15.67
CA THR A 581 -19.18 -20.25 -17.15
C THR A 581 -18.58 -21.51 -17.79
N GLY A 582 -17.47 -22.01 -17.25
CA GLY A 582 -16.88 -23.28 -17.64
C GLY A 582 -17.66 -24.49 -17.11
N SER A 583 -16.95 -25.59 -16.91
CA SER A 583 -17.46 -26.83 -16.37
C SER A 583 -17.14 -26.99 -14.89
N VAL A 584 -17.98 -27.73 -14.17
CA VAL A 584 -17.70 -28.17 -12.80
C VAL A 584 -17.42 -29.67 -12.82
N SER A 585 -16.34 -30.09 -12.15
CA SER A 585 -15.97 -31.50 -12.01
C SER A 585 -15.58 -31.85 -10.57
N GLY A 586 -15.70 -33.13 -10.19
CA GLY A 586 -15.43 -33.60 -8.84
C GLY A 586 -16.61 -33.43 -7.87
N ALA A 587 -16.34 -33.60 -6.58
CA ALA A 587 -17.28 -33.41 -5.48
C ALA A 587 -16.51 -33.17 -4.18
N PHE A 588 -17.03 -32.34 -3.29
CA PHE A 588 -16.49 -32.21 -1.93
C PHE A 588 -16.62 -33.54 -1.16
N ASP A 589 -15.54 -33.94 -0.50
CA ASP A 589 -15.48 -35.04 0.46
C ASP A 589 -16.30 -34.75 1.72
N SER A 590 -16.36 -33.49 2.14
CA SER A 590 -17.18 -33.06 3.28
C SER A 590 -17.84 -31.71 3.05
N ILE A 591 -19.06 -31.56 3.59
CA ILE A 591 -19.82 -30.31 3.53
C ILE A 591 -20.32 -30.00 4.94
N THR A 592 -19.89 -28.86 5.46
CA THR A 592 -20.31 -28.32 6.75
C THR A 592 -21.12 -27.04 6.52
N VAL A 593 -22.30 -26.95 7.12
CA VAL A 593 -23.12 -25.73 7.10
C VAL A 593 -23.35 -25.30 8.53
N GLU A 594 -22.83 -24.13 8.90
CA GLU A 594 -22.93 -23.66 10.27
C GLU A 594 -24.39 -23.47 10.70
N GLY A 595 -24.72 -24.03 11.86
CA GLY A 595 -26.08 -23.98 12.42
C GLY A 595 -27.12 -24.89 11.73
N VAL A 596 -26.73 -25.69 10.73
CA VAL A 596 -27.67 -26.56 9.99
C VAL A 596 -27.19 -28.02 9.96
N ASP A 597 -27.85 -28.87 10.75
CA ASP A 597 -27.61 -30.33 10.70
C ASP A 597 -28.27 -30.97 9.47
N GLY A 598 -27.57 -31.87 8.78
CA GLY A 598 -28.19 -32.68 7.73
C GLY A 598 -27.22 -33.23 6.72
N SER A 599 -27.77 -33.87 5.69
CA SER A 599 -27.00 -34.29 4.51
C SER A 599 -27.19 -33.28 3.40
N PHE A 600 -26.13 -32.99 2.68
CA PHE A 600 -26.12 -32.03 1.58
C PHE A 600 -25.68 -32.69 0.29
N LYS A 601 -26.04 -32.08 -0.83
CA LYS A 601 -25.58 -32.48 -2.16
C LYS A 601 -25.34 -31.25 -3.03
N MET A 602 -24.37 -31.37 -3.93
CA MET A 602 -24.11 -30.38 -4.97
C MET A 602 -24.92 -30.66 -6.23
N ILE A 603 -25.44 -29.60 -6.87
CA ILE A 603 -26.09 -29.67 -8.18
C ILE A 603 -25.50 -28.57 -9.06
N PHE A 604 -24.88 -28.96 -10.17
CA PHE A 604 -24.49 -28.03 -11.22
C PHE A 604 -25.50 -28.08 -12.38
N SER A 605 -26.10 -26.94 -12.72
CA SER A 605 -27.07 -26.83 -13.81
C SER A 605 -27.13 -25.40 -14.33
N ASN A 606 -27.19 -25.22 -15.65
CA ASN A 606 -27.29 -23.92 -16.32
C ASN A 606 -26.21 -22.90 -15.88
N GLY A 607 -24.97 -23.36 -15.65
CA GLY A 607 -23.87 -22.50 -15.21
C GLY A 607 -23.97 -22.05 -13.74
N GLN A 608 -24.78 -22.72 -12.93
CA GLN A 608 -24.96 -22.42 -11.51
C GLN A 608 -24.66 -23.65 -10.66
N LEU A 609 -23.87 -23.45 -9.61
CA LEU A 609 -23.52 -24.47 -8.62
C LEU A 609 -24.34 -24.24 -7.34
N TRP A 610 -25.21 -25.20 -7.05
CA TRP A 610 -26.16 -25.16 -5.95
C TRP A 610 -25.80 -26.14 -4.84
N LEU A 611 -25.91 -25.69 -3.60
CA LEU A 611 -25.95 -26.53 -2.42
C LEU A 611 -27.40 -26.84 -2.07
N VAL A 612 -27.75 -28.13 -1.92
CA VAL A 612 -29.10 -28.57 -1.58
C VAL A 612 -29.09 -29.42 -0.33
N ARG A 613 -29.91 -29.06 0.67
CA ARG A 613 -30.14 -29.91 1.84
C ARG A 613 -31.10 -31.04 1.48
N VAL A 614 -30.65 -32.27 1.70
CA VAL A 614 -31.45 -33.47 1.42
C VAL A 614 -32.60 -33.56 2.43
N SER A 615 -33.84 -33.69 1.96
CA SER A 615 -34.98 -33.94 2.85
C SER A 615 -34.98 -35.39 3.32
N THR A 616 -35.21 -35.58 4.62
CA THR A 616 -35.37 -36.92 5.22
C THR A 616 -36.82 -37.39 5.20
N THR A 617 -37.76 -36.51 4.84
CA THR A 617 -39.17 -36.87 4.65
C THR A 617 -39.38 -37.56 3.31
N ILE A 618 -39.73 -38.86 3.35
CA ILE A 618 -40.21 -39.58 2.17
C ILE A 618 -41.55 -38.93 1.77
N PRO A 619 -41.70 -38.36 0.56
CA PRO A 619 -43.02 -37.92 0.10
C PRO A 619 -43.95 -39.14 0.11
N PRO A 620 -45.20 -39.04 0.60
CA PRO A 620 -46.11 -40.17 0.63
C PRO A 620 -46.19 -40.78 -0.77
N SER A 621 -45.76 -42.04 -0.85
CA SER A 621 -45.64 -42.89 -2.04
C SER A 621 -46.42 -42.40 -3.26
N ALA A 622 -45.71 -41.89 -4.27
CA ALA A 622 -46.17 -42.10 -5.63
C ALA A 622 -46.00 -43.60 -5.91
N SER A 623 -47.12 -44.29 -6.04
CA SER A 623 -47.18 -45.71 -6.36
C SER A 623 -46.23 -46.06 -7.50
N SER A 624 -45.46 -47.12 -7.30
CA SER A 624 -44.62 -47.79 -8.27
C SER A 624 -45.26 -47.88 -9.66
N SER A 625 -44.55 -47.38 -10.68
CA SER A 625 -44.54 -48.04 -11.99
C SER A 625 -43.09 -48.28 -12.38
N ALA A 626 -42.80 -49.52 -12.74
CA ALA A 626 -41.47 -50.06 -12.91
C ALA A 626 -40.66 -49.30 -13.99
N ALA A 627 -39.48 -48.82 -13.65
CA ALA A 627 -38.47 -48.47 -14.63
C ALA A 627 -37.93 -49.76 -15.26
N THR A 628 -38.36 -50.04 -16.48
CA THR A 628 -37.73 -51.03 -17.36
C THR A 628 -36.55 -50.33 -18.02
N SER A 629 -35.34 -50.87 -17.85
CA SER A 629 -34.14 -50.44 -18.56
C SER A 629 -34.27 -50.71 -20.06
N VAL A 630 -34.05 -49.72 -20.94
CA VAL A 630 -33.45 -49.93 -22.28
C VAL A 630 -32.74 -48.64 -22.76
N ALA A 631 -31.60 -48.85 -23.41
CA ALA A 631 -30.64 -47.93 -23.99
C ALA A 631 -31.14 -47.07 -25.18
N VAL A 632 -30.27 -46.12 -25.52
CA VAL A 632 -30.24 -45.21 -26.68
C VAL A 632 -30.56 -45.90 -28.03
N THR A 633 -31.42 -45.26 -28.85
CA THR A 633 -31.28 -45.11 -30.33
C THR A 633 -32.22 -44.00 -30.88
N ASP A 634 -31.60 -43.05 -31.59
CA ASP A 634 -31.96 -42.22 -32.78
C ASP A 634 -33.42 -41.77 -33.10
N PRO A 635 -33.65 -40.53 -33.60
CA PRO A 635 -34.96 -39.92 -33.78
C PRO A 635 -35.50 -40.06 -35.21
N SER A 636 -36.79 -40.36 -35.36
CA SER A 636 -37.53 -40.18 -36.61
C SER A 636 -39.05 -40.13 -36.41
N ALA A 637 -39.60 -38.91 -36.51
CA ALA A 637 -40.91 -38.59 -37.10
C ALA A 637 -42.23 -38.90 -36.30
N PRO A 638 -43.38 -38.28 -36.64
CA PRO A 638 -44.06 -37.29 -35.76
C PRO A 638 -45.58 -37.55 -35.58
N THR A 639 -46.28 -36.51 -35.06
CA THR A 639 -47.76 -36.25 -35.07
C THR A 639 -48.55 -36.81 -33.86
N ASP A 640 -49.58 -36.16 -33.29
CA ASP A 640 -50.31 -34.94 -33.61
C ASP A 640 -51.19 -34.52 -32.40
N ASN A 641 -51.46 -33.21 -32.30
CA ASN A 641 -52.68 -32.51 -31.84
C ASN A 641 -53.63 -33.13 -30.78
N ALA A 642 -53.93 -32.36 -29.72
CA ALA A 642 -55.11 -31.45 -29.68
C ALA A 642 -55.43 -30.94 -28.26
N SER A 643 -55.63 -29.62 -28.16
CA SER A 643 -56.32 -28.87 -27.07
C SER A 643 -57.86 -28.96 -27.26
N PRO A 644 -58.78 -28.17 -26.62
CA PRO A 644 -58.67 -27.17 -25.53
C PRO A 644 -59.87 -27.12 -24.52
N ASN A 645 -59.83 -26.13 -23.62
CA ASN A 645 -60.92 -25.28 -23.05
C ASN A 645 -60.87 -25.20 -21.51
N GLU A 646 -60.46 -24.08 -20.92
CA GLU A 646 -61.20 -22.81 -20.65
C GLU A 646 -62.41 -22.94 -19.72
N ALA A 647 -62.35 -22.27 -18.56
CA ALA A 647 -63.38 -21.34 -18.06
C ALA A 647 -62.92 -20.60 -16.79
N THR A 648 -63.10 -19.28 -16.84
CA THR A 648 -62.88 -18.22 -15.83
C THR A 648 -64.08 -17.97 -14.90
N SER A 649 -63.85 -17.49 -13.66
CA SER A 649 -64.64 -16.44 -12.94
C SER A 649 -64.13 -16.29 -11.48
N VAL A 650 -63.57 -15.17 -10.98
CA VAL A 650 -64.09 -13.81 -10.63
C VAL A 650 -64.43 -13.63 -9.11
N VAL A 651 -63.59 -12.79 -8.45
CA VAL A 651 -63.85 -11.71 -7.46
C VAL A 651 -64.33 -12.01 -6.02
N SER A 652 -63.58 -11.50 -5.02
CA SER A 652 -64.03 -10.46 -4.06
C SER A 652 -62.94 -9.96 -3.10
N VAL A 653 -63.01 -8.65 -2.81
CA VAL A 653 -62.12 -7.81 -1.98
C VAL A 653 -62.72 -7.62 -0.58
N GLY A 654 -61.87 -7.48 0.45
CA GLY A 654 -62.27 -6.93 1.74
C GLY A 654 -61.10 -6.74 2.72
N THR A 655 -60.70 -5.48 2.94
CA THR A 655 -59.87 -4.99 4.07
C THR A 655 -60.75 -4.74 5.32
N PRO A 656 -60.24 -4.68 6.57
CA PRO A 656 -59.72 -3.41 7.11
C PRO A 656 -58.60 -3.46 8.20
N VAL A 657 -57.75 -2.43 8.13
CA VAL A 657 -57.06 -1.60 9.15
C VAL A 657 -57.09 -2.00 10.64
N SER A 658 -55.91 -1.92 11.30
CA SER A 658 -55.72 -1.45 12.70
C SER A 658 -54.24 -1.05 12.99
N ARG A 659 -54.01 0.19 13.45
CA ARG A 659 -52.87 0.69 14.28
C ARG A 659 -53.46 0.92 15.70
N PRO A 660 -52.74 1.08 16.86
CA PRO A 660 -51.59 1.99 17.02
C PRO A 660 -50.57 1.69 18.17
N GLN A 661 -49.59 2.61 18.31
CA GLN A 661 -48.88 3.11 19.52
C GLN A 661 -47.43 2.68 19.82
N ASP A 662 -46.68 3.74 20.17
CA ASP A 662 -45.26 3.95 20.43
C ASP A 662 -44.64 3.21 21.63
N LEU A 663 -43.30 3.11 21.63
CA LEU A 663 -42.46 3.39 22.81
C LEU A 663 -41.01 3.70 22.39
N ALA A 664 -40.52 4.86 22.83
CA ALA A 664 -39.17 5.37 22.65
C ALA A 664 -38.25 5.03 23.84
N ARG A 665 -36.93 4.85 23.59
CA ARG A 665 -35.79 5.21 24.47
C ARG A 665 -34.46 4.93 23.74
N THR A 666 -33.75 5.95 23.27
CA THR A 666 -32.55 6.62 23.87
C THR A 666 -31.28 5.76 23.97
N GLY A 667 -30.25 6.16 23.22
CA GLY A 667 -28.85 5.80 23.41
C GLY A 667 -27.98 6.62 22.45
N THR A 668 -27.37 7.68 22.96
CA THR A 668 -26.47 8.61 22.26
C THR A 668 -25.04 8.12 22.30
N SER A 669 -24.35 8.08 21.15
CA SER A 669 -22.90 8.16 21.04
C SER A 669 -22.58 9.21 19.96
N VAL A 670 -21.64 10.10 20.29
CA VAL A 670 -21.25 11.27 19.51
C VAL A 670 -19.85 10.97 18.96
N LEU A 671 -19.71 10.92 17.65
CA LEU A 671 -18.44 11.03 16.91
C LEU A 671 -18.57 12.26 16.01
N PRO A 672 -17.58 13.16 15.91
CA PRO A 672 -17.69 14.32 15.04
C PRO A 672 -17.35 13.94 13.59
N GLU A 673 -18.28 14.24 12.70
CA GLU A 673 -18.11 14.28 11.25
C GLU A 673 -17.17 15.44 10.86
N LEU A 674 -16.13 15.15 10.07
CA LEU A 674 -15.44 16.13 9.23
C LEU A 674 -15.26 15.53 7.83
N ALA A 675 -16.38 15.39 7.12
CA ALA A 675 -16.38 15.08 5.69
C ALA A 675 -17.59 15.73 5.02
N ALA A 676 -17.47 17.01 4.64
CA ALA A 676 -18.32 17.63 3.60
C ALA A 676 -17.86 19.06 3.26
N ALA A 677 -16.87 19.21 2.38
CA ALA A 677 -16.71 20.42 1.57
C ALA A 677 -15.89 20.18 0.28
N ALA A 678 -16.32 19.26 -0.57
CA ALA A 678 -15.88 19.22 -1.97
C ALA A 678 -17.07 18.85 -2.87
N GLY A 679 -18.00 19.80 -3.02
CA GLY A 679 -19.15 19.69 -3.91
C GLY A 679 -19.09 20.71 -5.04
N LEU A 680 -18.99 20.20 -6.27
CA LEU A 680 -19.31 20.84 -7.56
C LEU A 680 -18.39 21.96 -8.07
N VAL A 681 -17.47 21.60 -8.99
CA VAL A 681 -17.47 22.10 -10.38
C VAL A 681 -16.94 21.01 -11.32
N LEU A 682 -17.81 20.24 -11.96
CA LEU A 682 -17.46 19.45 -13.14
C LEU A 682 -18.68 19.29 -14.04
N ILE A 683 -18.77 20.15 -15.08
CA ILE A 683 -19.58 19.89 -16.26
C ILE A 683 -18.69 20.13 -17.49
N GLY A 684 -18.38 19.04 -18.18
CA GLY A 684 -18.46 18.95 -19.63
C GLY A 684 -17.18 19.12 -20.45
N ALA A 685 -16.57 18.00 -20.85
CA ALA A 685 -16.19 17.74 -22.24
C ALA A 685 -15.70 16.30 -22.44
N VAL A 686 -16.63 15.38 -22.73
CA VAL A 686 -16.30 14.13 -23.42
C VAL A 686 -16.05 14.46 -24.89
N LEU A 687 -14.80 14.36 -25.35
CA LEU A 687 -14.47 14.31 -26.76
C LEU A 687 -13.61 13.08 -27.04
N THR A 688 -14.27 12.08 -27.63
CA THR A 688 -13.71 10.87 -28.18
C THR A 688 -12.69 11.20 -29.28
N THR A 689 -11.44 10.72 -29.13
CA THR A 689 -10.49 10.65 -30.25
C THR A 689 -10.07 9.21 -30.52
N ARG A 690 -10.76 8.59 -31.49
CA ARG A 690 -10.28 7.38 -32.17
C ARG A 690 -9.03 7.73 -32.98
N ARG A 691 -7.84 7.33 -32.51
CA ARG A 691 -6.61 7.37 -33.33
C ARG A 691 -6.55 6.15 -34.26
N ARG A 692 -6.68 6.41 -35.56
CA ARG A 692 -6.35 5.46 -36.64
C ARG A 692 -4.84 5.45 -36.85
N TRP A 693 -4.23 4.28 -36.70
CA TRP A 693 -2.88 3.99 -37.17
C TRP A 693 -2.83 4.02 -38.70
N ARG A 694 -1.86 4.73 -39.27
CA ARG A 694 -1.44 4.59 -40.67
C ARG A 694 0.06 4.36 -40.74
N HIS A 695 0.43 3.15 -41.14
CA HIS A 695 1.73 2.82 -41.68
C HIS A 695 2.08 3.74 -42.85
N ARG A 696 3.34 4.18 -42.91
CA ARG A 696 4.05 4.39 -44.18
C ARG A 696 5.49 3.89 -44.05
N ALA A 697 5.82 2.99 -44.95
CA ALA A 697 7.17 2.60 -45.31
C ALA A 697 7.81 3.67 -46.22
N CYS A 698 9.03 4.07 -45.88
CA CYS A 698 10.24 4.17 -46.70
C CYS A 698 11.36 4.73 -45.84
#